data_AF-A0A8H6SQT7-F1
#
_entry.id   AF-A0A8H6SQT7-F1
#
_cell.length_a   1.000
_cell.length_b   1.000
_cell.length_c   1.000
_cell.angle_alpha   90.00
_cell.angle_beta   90.00
_cell.angle_gamma   90.00
#
_symmetry.space_group_name_H-M   'P 1'
#
loop_
_entity.id
_entity.type
_entity.pdbx_description
1 polymer ?
#
loop_
_entity_poly.entity_id
_entity_poly.type
_entity_poly.pdbx_seq_one_letter_code
_entity_poly.pdbx_strand_id
1 'polypeptide(L)'
;MSVLELRQESEENETNEIYETSSRLSTRQSECVDPDPANTVADRINTLLNSSGPGYVLSLCPDREYVLQSPIFFAARNQEISTQGYPLGGSRALLTVNGPVANGTGHTTAVDGTCNDCGGITLRNVQINGARRIAPPTGGGANIEFGGGNTNQTIEYVRSYDPRSWSCLHIAEGPFTCSNVVIQNNDIGPCGVDTFQEWADGISVSCANAVVRNNMVKGATDGGIVLFGSPGTQVYNNTIWVSNVTNPPRRGTVVRDNTIIGGFATSQDVDDDQRGTNAFDAVIKIGIAIGPETWFGSRYYSNVSFNGVVENNRLSGAFSYGIAISSARNFQVQNNVLFGNTSFIGASGPNCSMTDIVPTPAPFVYDNSTSNCSLQADFALIPDAKSLTCVLPPDGGDYWPYGGKPSSVSSNEQSTTSVVSSASSTVGIVLGVVSGVVIFGCLVWLLRRWSVKRSEEQQLFDMSRVVVSGEGLGELVLGRVAALVKDFVRTVSMLRGLSEAAANAAGGKIFTFGSYRLGVHGPGSDIDTLCVVPKHILREDFFEHFEPMLKGLEGVTEVSGVPDAYVPVIKAKVSGIPLDFLMARLALSSIPDNLSLRDDTLLRNLDERCVRSLGGSRVTDEILRLVPNVEVFRDSLRCIKLWAHKRAIYSNVNGFLGGVAWAMLVARICQLYPNAIAGAIVSRFFIIMYRWSWPQPVLLKQIEEGPLQVRVWNPKLYPADRAHRMPIITPAYPAMSADIVDRVIVGKATWADLFAKHDFFHKYRYYLQVIASTGKPDLQIKWAGTVESRIRQLVMKLEYVESLTLAHPFTRGFEQTFYCLTDEEVRQVAQGTISDAVLKRKKEDTEGKDGGGVVYSTTFYIGLMIEPRQAGAVGPRQLDISYPTQEFTKLVRVWEKFDEGSMSIFVQHIKSSNLPDHVYDPGERPQKLVGKRPKGPSKSSNTSPDMPYTKRRRSGSHPAASDQASPRMTENDVPLALTPVVEATGPYSSSKDTPQSQVRSPHLPFGENVSIAQGTVSAQ
;
A
#
# COMPACT_ATOMS: atom_id res chain seq x y z
N MET A 1 43.79 -44.15 -35.51
CA MET A 1 42.54 -44.26 -34.74
C MET A 1 42.20 -45.74 -34.69
N SER A 2 42.49 -46.41 -33.57
CA SER A 2 42.17 -47.84 -33.33
C SER A 2 42.50 -48.31 -31.90
N VAL A 3 42.70 -47.39 -30.94
CA VAL A 3 43.09 -47.69 -29.53
C VAL A 3 42.43 -46.70 -28.54
N LEU A 4 41.40 -45.97 -28.98
CA LEU A 4 40.67 -44.99 -28.16
C LEU A 4 39.16 -45.26 -28.08
N GLU A 5 38.58 -46.00 -29.03
CA GLU A 5 37.17 -46.42 -28.97
C GLU A 5 36.95 -47.58 -27.97
N LEU A 6 37.92 -48.48 -27.83
CA LEU A 6 37.86 -49.65 -26.91
C LEU A 6 38.09 -49.30 -25.42
N ARG A 7 37.72 -48.09 -24.99
CA ARG A 7 37.78 -47.67 -23.57
C ARG A 7 36.59 -46.87 -23.07
N GLN A 8 35.59 -46.59 -23.91
CA GLN A 8 34.31 -46.02 -23.48
C GLN A 8 33.23 -47.11 -23.29
N GLU A 9 33.24 -48.17 -24.11
CA GLU A 9 32.26 -49.27 -24.02
C GLU A 9 32.33 -50.10 -22.72
N SER A 10 33.38 -49.95 -21.90
CA SER A 10 33.48 -50.60 -20.58
C SER A 10 32.79 -49.85 -19.44
N GLU A 11 32.77 -48.51 -19.49
CA GLU A 11 32.23 -47.69 -18.37
C GLU A 11 30.71 -47.47 -18.48
N GLU A 12 30.14 -47.57 -19.69
CA GLU A 12 28.67 -47.53 -19.89
C GLU A 12 27.95 -48.84 -19.54
N ASN A 13 28.67 -49.95 -19.35
CA ASN A 13 28.05 -51.23 -18.96
C ASN A 13 28.00 -51.44 -17.43
N GLU A 14 29.08 -51.16 -16.69
CA GLU A 14 29.05 -51.22 -15.21
C GLU A 14 28.08 -50.21 -14.59
N THR A 15 27.83 -49.07 -15.25
CA THR A 15 26.85 -48.09 -14.77
C THR A 15 25.40 -48.57 -14.92
N ASN A 16 25.07 -49.35 -15.96
CA ASN A 16 23.68 -49.80 -16.17
C ASN A 16 23.26 -50.96 -15.25
N GLU A 17 24.13 -51.93 -14.95
CA GLU A 17 23.76 -53.03 -14.03
C GLU A 17 23.50 -52.57 -12.58
N ILE A 18 24.18 -51.49 -12.14
CA ILE A 18 23.94 -50.88 -10.81
C ILE A 18 22.54 -50.26 -10.74
N TYR A 19 22.06 -49.61 -11.82
CA TYR A 19 20.71 -49.05 -11.87
C TYR A 19 19.62 -50.13 -11.97
N GLU A 20 19.81 -51.18 -12.78
CA GLU A 20 18.83 -52.29 -12.84
C GLU A 20 18.76 -53.09 -11.53
N THR A 21 19.88 -53.33 -10.83
CA THR A 21 19.86 -54.12 -9.59
C THR A 21 19.20 -53.37 -8.42
N SER A 22 19.31 -52.05 -8.38
CA SER A 22 18.58 -51.20 -7.42
C SER A 22 17.06 -51.22 -7.65
N SER A 23 16.61 -51.34 -8.91
CA SER A 23 15.19 -51.27 -9.30
C SER A 23 14.28 -52.35 -8.69
N ARG A 24 14.85 -53.47 -8.20
CA ARG A 24 14.09 -54.65 -7.74
C ARG A 24 13.93 -54.77 -6.22
N LEU A 25 14.44 -53.83 -5.43
CA LEU A 25 14.35 -53.86 -3.95
C LEU A 25 13.78 -52.58 -3.30
N SER A 26 12.98 -51.80 -4.02
CA SER A 26 12.03 -50.87 -3.39
C SER A 26 10.71 -50.71 -4.16
N THR A 27 9.94 -51.79 -4.29
CA THR A 27 8.53 -51.70 -4.72
C THR A 27 7.62 -51.20 -3.59
N ARG A 28 7.94 -50.03 -3.05
CA ARG A 28 7.03 -49.11 -2.38
C ARG A 28 7.27 -47.73 -2.97
N GLN A 29 6.35 -47.26 -3.81
CA GLN A 29 6.37 -45.90 -4.30
C GLN A 29 6.25 -44.95 -3.11
N SER A 30 7.35 -44.28 -2.75
CA SER A 30 7.30 -43.12 -1.87
C SER A 30 6.78 -41.95 -2.69
N GLU A 31 5.44 -41.83 -2.74
CA GLU A 31 4.77 -40.62 -3.20
C GLU A 31 5.35 -39.42 -2.43
N CYS A 32 5.62 -38.32 -3.14
CA CYS A 32 6.05 -37.10 -2.49
C CYS A 32 4.95 -36.61 -1.53
N VAL A 33 5.33 -35.96 -0.43
CA VAL A 33 4.37 -35.57 0.61
C VAL A 33 3.36 -34.57 0.04
N ASP A 34 2.10 -34.98 -0.20
CA ASP A 34 1.08 -34.07 -0.73
C ASP A 34 0.88 -32.87 0.22
N PRO A 35 1.00 -31.62 -0.24
CA PRO A 35 0.81 -30.44 0.59
C PRO A 35 -0.61 -30.33 1.17
N ASP A 36 -1.62 -30.94 0.55
CA ASP A 36 -3.01 -30.83 0.98
C ASP A 36 -3.40 -31.91 2.02
N PRO A 37 -4.22 -31.59 3.04
CA PRO A 37 -4.74 -30.26 3.36
C PRO A 37 -3.70 -29.41 4.11
N ALA A 38 -3.40 -28.22 3.58
CA ALA A 38 -2.31 -27.35 4.00
C ALA A 38 -2.28 -27.02 5.51
N ASN A 39 -3.42 -26.98 6.20
CA ASN A 39 -3.50 -26.70 7.63
C ASN A 39 -2.94 -27.82 8.54
N THR A 40 -2.48 -28.94 7.96
CA THR A 40 -1.86 -30.08 8.67
C THR A 40 -0.47 -30.43 8.13
N VAL A 41 0.03 -29.69 7.14
CA VAL A 41 1.17 -30.14 6.32
C VAL A 41 2.47 -30.19 7.12
N ALA A 42 2.73 -29.20 7.97
CA ALA A 42 3.90 -29.16 8.84
C ALA A 42 3.86 -30.29 9.87
N ASP A 43 2.70 -30.56 10.49
CA ASP A 43 2.54 -31.64 11.47
C ASP A 43 2.76 -33.02 10.83
N ARG A 44 2.29 -33.23 9.59
CA ARG A 44 2.53 -34.44 8.80
C ARG A 44 4.01 -34.63 8.47
N ILE A 45 4.69 -33.58 8.01
CA ILE A 45 6.12 -33.58 7.70
C ILE A 45 6.94 -33.88 8.97
N ASN A 46 6.65 -33.20 10.08
CA ASN A 46 7.30 -33.43 11.38
C ASN A 46 7.04 -34.85 11.91
N THR A 47 5.84 -35.40 11.71
CA THR A 47 5.52 -36.79 12.07
C THR A 47 6.36 -37.79 11.26
N LEU A 48 6.56 -37.55 9.95
CA LEU A 48 7.40 -38.39 9.10
C LEU A 48 8.88 -38.32 9.52
N LEU A 49 9.43 -37.14 9.78
CA LEU A 49 10.81 -36.99 10.25
C LEU A 49 11.03 -37.66 11.61
N ASN A 50 10.11 -37.47 12.57
CA ASN A 50 10.24 -38.02 13.91
C ASN A 50 10.03 -39.55 14.00
N SER A 51 9.29 -40.15 13.05
CA SER A 51 8.99 -41.60 13.07
C SER A 51 9.90 -42.46 12.19
N SER A 52 10.70 -41.85 11.30
CA SER A 52 11.53 -42.54 10.32
C SER A 52 12.99 -42.77 10.76
N GLY A 53 13.52 -41.90 11.61
CA GLY A 53 14.88 -42.04 12.16
C GLY A 53 16.02 -41.63 11.22
N PRO A 54 17.27 -42.00 11.55
CA PRO A 54 18.47 -41.55 10.84
C PRO A 54 18.51 -41.92 9.36
N GLY A 55 19.00 -41.01 8.51
CA GLY A 55 19.19 -41.26 7.08
C GLY A 55 17.91 -41.23 6.21
N TYR A 56 16.75 -40.90 6.79
CA TYR A 56 15.50 -40.79 6.03
C TYR A 56 15.47 -39.56 5.12
N VAL A 57 14.99 -39.75 3.87
CA VAL A 57 14.79 -38.69 2.88
C VAL A 57 13.31 -38.33 2.81
N LEU A 58 12.95 -37.13 3.24
CA LEU A 58 11.60 -36.58 3.07
C LEU A 58 11.49 -35.90 1.71
N SER A 59 10.76 -36.53 0.80
CA SER A 59 10.56 -36.03 -0.56
C SER A 59 9.33 -35.13 -0.69
N LEU A 60 9.55 -33.87 -1.08
CA LEU A 60 8.53 -32.87 -1.40
C LEU A 60 8.19 -32.90 -2.90
N CYS A 61 6.96 -32.56 -3.26
CA CYS A 61 6.50 -32.58 -4.64
C CYS A 61 7.01 -31.35 -5.41
N PRO A 62 7.48 -31.51 -6.67
CA PRO A 62 7.85 -30.39 -7.53
C PRO A 62 6.63 -29.54 -7.88
N ASP A 63 6.86 -28.25 -8.15
CA ASP A 63 5.84 -27.26 -8.53
C ASP A 63 4.68 -27.12 -7.52
N ARG A 64 4.90 -27.46 -6.23
CA ARG A 64 3.94 -27.33 -5.13
C ARG A 64 4.38 -26.34 -4.05
N GLU A 65 3.40 -25.70 -3.41
CA GLU A 65 3.58 -24.84 -2.24
C GLU A 65 3.10 -25.54 -0.94
N TYR A 66 3.91 -25.42 0.10
CA TYR A 66 3.73 -25.98 1.44
C TYR A 66 3.56 -24.81 2.42
N VAL A 67 2.31 -24.55 2.81
CA VAL A 67 1.94 -23.36 3.62
C VAL A 67 2.09 -23.69 5.11
N LEU A 68 3.28 -23.46 5.66
CA LEU A 68 3.69 -23.93 7.00
C LEU A 68 3.03 -23.12 8.12
N GLN A 69 2.27 -23.79 8.99
CA GLN A 69 1.70 -23.18 10.21
C GLN A 69 2.66 -23.23 11.42
N SER A 70 3.59 -24.18 11.41
CA SER A 70 4.67 -24.41 12.38
C SER A 70 5.97 -24.73 11.62
N PRO A 71 7.17 -24.60 12.23
CA PRO A 71 8.42 -24.96 11.57
C PRO A 71 8.47 -26.46 11.23
N ILE A 72 9.24 -26.81 10.22
CA ILE A 72 9.66 -28.19 9.97
C ILE A 72 10.93 -28.44 10.78
N PHE A 73 10.92 -29.46 11.64
CA PHE A 73 12.05 -29.85 12.48
C PHE A 73 12.68 -31.15 11.96
N PHE A 74 13.99 -31.13 11.68
CA PHE A 74 14.76 -32.36 11.59
C PHE A 74 14.77 -33.06 12.96
N ALA A 75 14.73 -34.40 12.97
CA ALA A 75 14.57 -35.20 14.18
C ALA A 75 15.72 -36.20 14.43
N ALA A 76 16.52 -36.51 13.39
CA ALA A 76 17.63 -37.44 13.50
C ALA A 76 18.76 -37.14 12.49
N ARG A 77 19.96 -37.60 12.83
CA ARG A 77 21.18 -37.48 12.03
C ARG A 77 21.05 -38.03 10.61
N ASN A 78 21.77 -37.42 9.67
CA ASN A 78 21.79 -37.75 8.25
C ASN A 78 20.43 -37.70 7.53
N GLN A 79 19.36 -37.19 8.16
CA GLN A 79 18.08 -36.98 7.48
C GLN A 79 18.19 -35.92 6.37
N GLU A 80 17.34 -36.04 5.36
CA GLU A 80 17.25 -35.11 4.24
C GLU A 80 15.82 -34.56 4.07
N ILE A 81 15.72 -33.28 3.69
CA ILE A 81 14.50 -32.70 3.11
C ILE A 81 14.85 -32.20 1.71
N SER A 82 14.15 -32.71 0.69
CA SER A 82 14.42 -32.34 -0.70
C SER A 82 13.21 -32.46 -1.63
N THR A 83 13.24 -31.74 -2.76
CA THR A 83 12.22 -31.89 -3.82
C THR A 83 12.51 -33.14 -4.66
N GLN A 84 11.48 -33.94 -4.92
CA GLN A 84 11.53 -35.12 -5.78
C GLN A 84 12.14 -34.78 -7.16
N GLY A 85 13.16 -35.53 -7.57
CA GLY A 85 13.88 -35.30 -8.82
C GLY A 85 14.94 -34.18 -8.78
N TYR A 86 15.22 -33.59 -7.61
CA TYR A 86 16.27 -32.59 -7.39
C TYR A 86 16.32 -31.43 -8.41
N PRO A 87 15.19 -30.76 -8.73
CA PRO A 87 15.19 -29.61 -9.64
C PRO A 87 16.08 -28.47 -9.14
N LEU A 88 16.70 -27.76 -10.09
CA LEU A 88 17.53 -26.56 -9.83
C LEU A 88 16.78 -25.25 -10.11
N GLY A 89 15.69 -25.31 -10.87
CA GLY A 89 14.92 -24.14 -11.33
C GLY A 89 13.79 -23.73 -10.38
N GLY A 90 12.75 -23.10 -10.96
CA GLY A 90 11.55 -22.68 -10.23
C GLY A 90 10.60 -23.80 -9.79
N SER A 91 10.82 -25.04 -10.26
CA SER A 91 10.03 -26.23 -9.91
C SER A 91 10.43 -26.90 -8.60
N ARG A 92 11.45 -26.37 -7.90
CA ARG A 92 11.75 -26.69 -6.50
C ARG A 92 10.51 -26.43 -5.62
N ALA A 93 10.15 -27.36 -4.73
CA ALA A 93 9.04 -27.21 -3.80
C ALA A 93 9.18 -25.93 -2.96
N LEU A 94 8.09 -25.18 -2.79
CA LEU A 94 8.08 -23.90 -2.08
C LEU A 94 7.55 -24.06 -0.65
N LEU A 95 8.37 -23.80 0.35
CA LEU A 95 7.98 -23.72 1.76
C LEU A 95 7.65 -22.25 2.10
N THR A 96 6.38 -21.95 2.38
CA THR A 96 5.95 -20.59 2.73
C THR A 96 5.59 -20.51 4.21
N VAL A 97 6.28 -19.65 4.97
CA VAL A 97 6.03 -19.44 6.40
C VAL A 97 4.73 -18.66 6.59
N ASN A 98 3.72 -19.32 7.18
CA ASN A 98 2.38 -18.76 7.34
C ASN A 98 1.78 -18.97 8.74
N GLY A 99 2.59 -19.32 9.74
CA GLY A 99 2.12 -19.47 11.12
C GLY A 99 1.84 -18.15 11.84
N PRO A 100 1.34 -18.24 13.09
CA PRO A 100 0.89 -17.11 13.87
C PRO A 100 2.04 -16.19 14.33
N VAL A 101 1.71 -14.90 14.44
CA VAL A 101 2.56 -13.85 15.01
C VAL A 101 1.73 -13.01 15.97
N ALA A 102 2.23 -12.79 17.18
CA ALA A 102 1.58 -12.02 18.24
C ALA A 102 2.59 -11.10 18.92
N ASN A 103 2.18 -9.85 19.20
CA ASN A 103 3.01 -8.82 19.86
C ASN A 103 4.42 -8.63 19.26
N GLY A 104 4.59 -8.88 17.95
CA GLY A 104 5.88 -8.78 17.26
C GLY A 104 6.78 -10.03 17.36
N THR A 105 6.27 -11.16 17.86
CA THR A 105 7.01 -12.44 17.95
C THR A 105 6.19 -13.60 17.39
N GLY A 106 6.81 -14.66 16.87
CA GLY A 106 6.07 -15.85 16.40
C GLY A 106 6.79 -16.70 15.35
N HIS A 107 6.01 -17.46 14.58
CA HIS A 107 6.54 -18.37 13.56
C HIS A 107 7.25 -17.59 12.45
N THR A 108 8.55 -17.88 12.31
CA THR A 108 9.54 -17.15 11.50
C THR A 108 10.39 -18.11 10.67
N THR A 109 10.84 -19.21 11.28
CA THR A 109 11.66 -20.27 10.67
C THR A 109 10.83 -21.31 9.91
N ALA A 110 11.16 -21.56 8.64
CA ALA A 110 10.53 -22.61 7.83
C ALA A 110 11.10 -23.99 8.16
N VAL A 111 12.42 -24.10 8.30
CA VAL A 111 13.14 -25.36 8.54
C VAL A 111 14.19 -25.16 9.63
N ASP A 112 14.14 -26.02 10.65
CA ASP A 112 15.02 -26.02 11.82
C ASP A 112 15.79 -27.36 11.89
N GLY A 113 17.11 -27.25 11.86
CA GLY A 113 18.10 -28.32 11.94
C GLY A 113 18.94 -28.29 13.22
N THR A 114 18.53 -27.54 14.24
CA THR A 114 19.31 -27.32 15.48
C THR A 114 19.17 -28.43 16.53
N CYS A 115 18.43 -29.51 16.23
CA CYS A 115 18.09 -30.58 17.18
C CYS A 115 19.31 -31.31 17.79
N ASN A 116 19.13 -31.99 18.93
CA ASN A 116 20.22 -32.55 19.73
C ASN A 116 21.05 -33.67 19.05
N ASP A 117 20.50 -34.37 18.05
CA ASP A 117 21.22 -35.37 17.22
C ASP A 117 20.89 -35.13 15.74
N CYS A 118 21.12 -33.90 15.27
CA CYS A 118 20.94 -33.47 13.89
C CYS A 118 22.28 -33.42 13.12
N GLY A 119 23.28 -34.22 13.49
CA GLY A 119 24.54 -34.31 12.74
C GLY A 119 24.33 -34.78 11.30
N GLY A 120 25.03 -34.20 10.33
CA GLY A 120 25.01 -34.67 8.93
C GLY A 120 23.70 -34.47 8.14
N ILE A 121 22.69 -33.80 8.70
CA ILE A 121 21.42 -33.53 7.98
C ILE A 121 21.64 -32.67 6.72
N THR A 122 20.76 -32.83 5.73
CA THR A 122 20.81 -32.03 4.50
C THR A 122 19.46 -31.40 4.13
N LEU A 123 19.45 -30.10 3.86
CA LEU A 123 18.34 -29.41 3.21
C LEU A 123 18.75 -29.07 1.78
N ARG A 124 18.10 -29.65 0.76
CA ARG A 124 18.48 -29.38 -0.63
C ARG A 124 17.35 -29.25 -1.64
N ASN A 125 17.59 -28.46 -2.69
CA ASN A 125 16.68 -28.30 -3.84
C ASN A 125 15.25 -27.87 -3.44
N VAL A 126 15.11 -26.91 -2.54
CA VAL A 126 13.81 -26.31 -2.14
C VAL A 126 13.81 -24.79 -2.28
N GLN A 127 12.64 -24.17 -2.25
CA GLN A 127 12.46 -22.72 -2.14
C GLN A 127 11.82 -22.41 -0.78
N ILE A 128 12.19 -21.29 -0.16
CA ILE A 128 11.77 -20.88 1.17
C ILE A 128 11.41 -19.40 1.14
N ASN A 129 10.19 -19.11 1.56
CA ASN A 129 9.59 -17.78 1.56
C ASN A 129 9.11 -17.47 2.98
N GLY A 130 9.76 -16.52 3.66
CA GLY A 130 9.32 -16.08 4.98
C GLY A 130 7.99 -15.34 4.94
N ALA A 131 7.63 -14.77 3.79
CA ALA A 131 6.42 -13.98 3.57
C ALA A 131 6.27 -12.74 4.49
N ARG A 132 7.39 -12.10 4.88
CA ARG A 132 7.40 -10.83 5.64
C ARG A 132 6.79 -9.67 4.87
N ARG A 133 7.12 -9.56 3.59
CA ARG A 133 6.74 -8.55 2.60
C ARG A 133 7.20 -7.14 2.98
N ILE A 134 6.49 -6.49 3.89
CA ILE A 134 6.83 -5.19 4.52
C ILE A 134 6.31 -5.10 5.96
N ALA A 135 6.00 -6.23 6.59
CA ALA A 135 5.76 -6.23 8.03
C ALA A 135 7.08 -5.93 8.75
N PRO A 136 7.09 -5.22 9.89
CA PRO A 136 8.29 -5.06 10.71
C PRO A 136 8.86 -6.43 11.12
N PRO A 137 10.16 -6.52 11.45
CA PRO A 137 10.78 -7.78 11.83
C PRO A 137 10.02 -8.45 12.99
N THR A 138 9.69 -9.72 12.80
CA THR A 138 9.11 -10.56 13.83
C THR A 138 10.24 -11.22 14.62
N GLY A 139 10.27 -11.02 15.94
CA GLY A 139 11.21 -11.70 16.83
C GLY A 139 11.05 -13.22 16.77
N GLY A 140 12.15 -13.91 16.47
CA GLY A 140 12.23 -15.33 16.21
C GLY A 140 13.54 -15.68 15.50
N GLY A 141 13.57 -16.83 14.82
CA GLY A 141 14.74 -17.28 14.04
C GLY A 141 14.73 -16.79 12.60
N ALA A 142 15.82 -17.07 11.89
CA ALA A 142 15.95 -16.94 10.45
C ALA A 142 14.98 -17.89 9.70
N ASN A 143 14.80 -17.69 8.39
CA ASN A 143 14.03 -18.60 7.53
C ASN A 143 14.51 -20.07 7.63
N ILE A 144 15.82 -20.26 7.80
CA ILE A 144 16.50 -21.54 7.96
C ILE A 144 17.39 -21.40 9.21
N GLU A 145 17.21 -22.27 10.19
CA GLU A 145 18.04 -22.32 11.41
C GLU A 145 18.77 -23.66 11.47
N PHE A 146 20.09 -23.65 11.34
CA PHE A 146 20.95 -24.84 11.34
C PHE A 146 22.09 -24.68 12.37
N GLY A 147 22.96 -25.68 12.53
CA GLY A 147 24.04 -25.68 13.50
C GLY A 147 23.58 -26.14 14.88
N GLY A 148 23.78 -25.32 15.91
CA GLY A 148 23.53 -25.70 17.30
C GLY A 148 24.65 -26.59 17.84
N GLY A 149 24.30 -27.72 18.45
CA GLY A 149 25.28 -28.72 18.93
C GLY A 149 25.82 -29.68 17.85
N ASN A 150 25.55 -29.40 16.57
CA ASN A 150 25.70 -30.37 15.48
C ASN A 150 26.94 -30.16 14.61
N THR A 151 27.25 -31.18 13.81
CA THR A 151 28.39 -31.15 12.87
C THR A 151 28.02 -31.65 11.47
N ASN A 152 28.79 -31.24 10.47
CA ASN A 152 28.74 -31.75 9.08
C ASN A 152 27.40 -31.57 8.35
N GLN A 153 26.55 -30.62 8.75
CA GLN A 153 25.26 -30.37 8.11
C GLN A 153 25.42 -29.66 6.76
N THR A 154 24.49 -29.85 5.82
CA THR A 154 24.55 -29.27 4.46
C THR A 154 23.27 -28.52 4.07
N ILE A 155 23.42 -27.34 3.48
CA ILE A 155 22.35 -26.56 2.85
C ILE A 155 22.76 -26.25 1.40
N GLU A 156 22.07 -26.83 0.41
CA GLU A 156 22.46 -26.65 -1.00
C GLU A 156 21.33 -26.57 -2.02
N TYR A 157 21.54 -25.80 -3.09
CA TYR A 157 20.52 -25.54 -4.12
C TYR A 157 19.18 -25.03 -3.55
N VAL A 158 19.21 -24.43 -2.35
CA VAL A 158 18.07 -23.82 -1.69
C VAL A 158 17.92 -22.37 -2.17
N ARG A 159 16.68 -21.96 -2.41
CA ARG A 159 16.32 -20.54 -2.57
C ARG A 159 15.70 -20.03 -1.27
N SER A 160 16.20 -18.98 -0.65
CA SER A 160 15.60 -18.41 0.58
C SER A 160 15.43 -16.90 0.46
N TYR A 161 14.23 -16.38 0.74
CA TYR A 161 13.91 -14.95 0.59
C TYR A 161 12.76 -14.48 1.50
N ASP A 162 12.56 -13.16 1.55
CA ASP A 162 11.50 -12.47 2.30
C ASP A 162 11.34 -12.90 3.79
N PRO A 163 12.43 -12.95 4.57
CA PRO A 163 12.45 -13.56 5.90
C PRO A 163 11.66 -12.74 6.92
N ARG A 164 10.81 -13.39 7.73
CA ARG A 164 10.02 -12.71 8.79
C ARG A 164 10.86 -12.07 9.87
N SER A 165 12.07 -12.57 10.10
CA SER A 165 12.97 -12.07 11.12
C SER A 165 14.21 -11.41 10.50
N TRP A 166 15.36 -11.58 11.15
CA TRP A 166 16.61 -10.88 10.90
C TRP A 166 17.56 -11.56 9.88
N SER A 167 17.26 -12.77 9.38
CA SER A 167 18.11 -13.44 8.37
C SER A 167 17.36 -14.42 7.45
N CYS A 168 17.84 -14.57 6.22
CA CYS A 168 17.41 -15.59 5.26
C CYS A 168 17.99 -16.99 5.54
N LEU A 169 19.12 -17.11 6.25
CA LEU A 169 19.76 -18.38 6.60
C LEU A 169 20.72 -18.13 7.77
N HIS A 170 20.49 -18.78 8.92
CA HIS A 170 21.38 -18.73 10.07
C HIS A 170 21.96 -20.11 10.42
N ILE A 171 23.26 -20.16 10.72
CA ILE A 171 23.92 -21.27 11.40
C ILE A 171 24.26 -20.83 12.83
N ALA A 172 23.54 -21.36 13.82
CA ALA A 172 23.72 -21.06 15.23
C ALA A 172 24.96 -21.75 15.84
N GLU A 173 25.61 -21.06 16.79
CA GLU A 173 26.78 -21.58 17.54
C GLU A 173 26.42 -22.66 18.56
N GLY A 174 25.17 -22.67 19.02
CA GLY A 174 24.69 -23.57 20.07
C GLY A 174 25.53 -23.42 21.34
N PRO A 175 25.93 -24.51 22.00
CA PRO A 175 26.87 -24.46 23.13
C PRO A 175 28.34 -24.39 22.62
N PHE A 176 28.61 -23.52 21.64
CA PHE A 176 29.92 -23.32 20.98
C PHE A 176 30.57 -24.59 20.43
N THR A 177 29.76 -25.51 19.87
CA THR A 177 30.23 -26.82 19.34
C THR A 177 29.88 -27.04 17.86
N CYS A 178 29.14 -26.13 17.23
CA CYS A 178 28.87 -26.19 15.79
C CYS A 178 30.17 -26.27 14.97
N SER A 179 30.29 -27.28 14.09
CA SER A 179 31.40 -27.33 13.13
C SER A 179 31.12 -28.00 11.79
N ASN A 180 31.93 -27.66 10.79
CA ASN A 180 31.95 -28.25 9.44
C ASN A 180 30.63 -28.12 8.64
N VAL A 181 29.83 -27.09 8.88
CA VAL A 181 28.58 -26.85 8.12
C VAL A 181 28.89 -26.34 6.71
N VAL A 182 28.21 -26.88 5.70
CA VAL A 182 28.39 -26.52 4.28
C VAL A 182 27.15 -25.78 3.75
N ILE A 183 27.35 -24.58 3.22
CA ILE A 183 26.34 -23.75 2.57
C ILE A 183 26.80 -23.53 1.11
N GLN A 184 26.21 -24.24 0.15
CA GLN A 184 26.68 -24.18 -1.23
C GLN A 184 25.61 -24.08 -2.33
N ASN A 185 25.93 -23.35 -3.40
CA ASN A 185 25.09 -23.25 -4.60
C ASN A 185 23.66 -22.70 -4.36
N ASN A 186 23.46 -21.87 -3.33
CA ASN A 186 22.13 -21.36 -2.94
C ASN A 186 21.76 -20.01 -3.57
N ASP A 187 20.45 -19.78 -3.75
CA ASP A 187 19.85 -18.52 -4.24
C ASP A 187 19.26 -17.72 -3.06
N ILE A 188 20.06 -16.86 -2.44
CA ILE A 188 19.65 -16.09 -1.27
C ILE A 188 19.17 -14.69 -1.66
N GLY A 189 17.95 -14.35 -1.26
CA GLY A 189 17.40 -12.99 -1.30
C GLY A 189 16.36 -12.68 -2.39
N PRO A 190 15.70 -11.51 -2.28
CA PRO A 190 15.99 -10.42 -1.32
C PRO A 190 15.65 -10.75 0.14
N CYS A 191 16.38 -10.14 1.06
CA CYS A 191 16.27 -10.35 2.51
C CYS A 191 16.09 -9.01 3.23
N GLY A 192 14.97 -8.83 3.93
CA GLY A 192 14.64 -7.56 4.58
C GLY A 192 14.17 -6.47 3.60
N VAL A 193 13.99 -5.26 4.10
CA VAL A 193 13.72 -4.05 3.30
C VAL A 193 14.61 -2.91 3.76
N ASP A 194 14.84 -1.91 2.91
CA ASP A 194 15.57 -0.70 3.31
C ASP A 194 14.61 0.29 3.98
N THR A 195 14.31 0.02 5.24
CA THR A 195 13.57 0.89 6.14
C THR A 195 14.23 0.79 7.51
N PHE A 196 14.20 1.87 8.29
CA PHE A 196 14.95 1.95 9.53
C PHE A 196 14.54 0.85 10.52
N GLN A 197 15.52 0.03 10.96
CA GLN A 197 15.33 -1.18 11.77
C GLN A 197 14.51 -2.30 11.12
N GLU A 198 14.37 -2.31 9.79
CA GLU A 198 13.66 -3.33 9.02
C GLU A 198 14.59 -4.23 8.17
N TRP A 199 15.88 -4.15 8.43
CA TRP A 199 16.94 -4.87 7.74
C TRP A 199 16.92 -6.39 7.99
N ALA A 200 17.58 -7.18 7.13
CA ALA A 200 17.87 -8.60 7.38
C ALA A 200 19.07 -9.12 6.57
N ASP A 201 19.80 -10.06 7.16
CA ASP A 201 20.94 -10.76 6.56
C ASP A 201 20.53 -11.73 5.44
N GLY A 202 21.47 -11.98 4.52
CA GLY A 202 21.42 -13.09 3.57
C GLY A 202 21.83 -14.41 4.20
N ILE A 203 23.10 -14.54 4.58
CA ILE A 203 23.67 -15.74 5.21
C ILE A 203 24.41 -15.32 6.48
N SER A 204 23.98 -15.81 7.63
CA SER A 204 24.58 -15.54 8.95
C SER A 204 25.20 -16.82 9.50
N VAL A 205 26.51 -16.82 9.79
CA VAL A 205 27.22 -18.02 10.25
C VAL A 205 27.89 -17.77 11.59
N SER A 206 27.59 -18.65 12.55
CA SER A 206 28.13 -18.68 13.90
C SER A 206 28.71 -20.08 14.17
N CYS A 207 29.64 -20.56 13.34
CA CYS A 207 30.05 -21.97 13.32
C CYS A 207 31.51 -22.15 12.88
N ALA A 208 32.24 -23.09 13.50
CA ALA A 208 33.65 -23.33 13.20
C ALA A 208 33.85 -24.17 11.94
N ASN A 209 34.94 -23.94 11.20
CA ASN A 209 35.33 -24.71 10.01
C ASN A 209 34.23 -24.85 8.93
N ALA A 210 33.28 -23.91 8.87
CA ALA A 210 32.19 -23.94 7.92
C ALA A 210 32.68 -23.59 6.49
N VAL A 211 31.90 -23.96 5.47
CA VAL A 211 32.22 -23.69 4.06
C VAL A 211 31.03 -23.00 3.41
N VAL A 212 31.20 -21.72 3.02
CA VAL A 212 30.18 -20.92 2.32
C VAL A 212 30.68 -20.68 0.90
N ARG A 213 30.12 -21.38 -0.11
CA ARG A 213 30.66 -21.31 -1.48
C ARG A 213 29.64 -21.32 -2.61
N ASN A 214 30.00 -20.69 -3.73
CA ASN A 214 29.19 -20.65 -4.95
C ASN A 214 27.76 -20.08 -4.75
N ASN A 215 27.47 -19.38 -3.65
CA ASN A 215 26.12 -18.86 -3.40
C ASN A 215 25.91 -17.53 -4.13
N MET A 216 24.69 -17.31 -4.63
CA MET A 216 24.21 -16.03 -5.12
C MET A 216 23.45 -15.33 -4.00
N VAL A 217 23.97 -14.24 -3.46
CA VAL A 217 23.25 -13.39 -2.50
C VAL A 217 22.82 -12.11 -3.20
N LYS A 218 21.52 -11.90 -3.34
CA LYS A 218 20.94 -10.76 -4.06
C LYS A 218 20.05 -9.91 -3.16
N GLY A 219 20.47 -8.68 -2.87
CA GLY A 219 19.67 -7.69 -2.15
C GLY A 219 19.26 -8.12 -0.73
N ALA A 220 20.24 -8.48 0.10
CA ALA A 220 20.06 -8.48 1.55
C ALA A 220 20.23 -7.06 2.09
N THR A 221 19.38 -6.62 3.01
CA THR A 221 19.35 -5.23 3.51
C THR A 221 19.95 -5.05 4.90
N ASP A 222 20.48 -6.09 5.55
CA ASP A 222 21.52 -5.95 6.58
C ASP A 222 22.89 -6.37 6.03
N GLY A 223 23.35 -7.62 6.24
CA GLY A 223 24.57 -8.15 5.63
C GLY A 223 24.39 -9.32 4.66
N GLY A 224 25.09 -9.25 3.51
CA GLY A 224 25.02 -10.29 2.47
C GLY A 224 25.53 -11.66 2.94
N ILE A 225 26.77 -11.70 3.46
CA ILE A 225 27.31 -12.84 4.20
C ILE A 225 27.91 -12.28 5.48
N VAL A 226 27.52 -12.87 6.61
CA VAL A 226 27.84 -12.44 7.96
C VAL A 226 28.46 -13.58 8.74
N LEU A 227 29.52 -13.25 9.47
CA LEU A 227 30.30 -14.20 10.25
C LEU A 227 30.40 -13.67 11.67
N PHE A 228 29.87 -14.43 12.63
CA PHE A 228 30.01 -14.20 14.05
C PHE A 228 30.92 -15.29 14.61
N GLY A 229 32.02 -14.92 15.27
CA GLY A 229 32.85 -15.87 16.05
C GLY A 229 33.22 -17.20 15.36
N SER A 230 33.42 -17.23 14.04
CA SER A 230 33.46 -18.45 13.22
C SER A 230 34.90 -18.82 12.78
N PRO A 231 35.72 -19.45 13.65
CA PRO A 231 37.12 -19.75 13.34
C PRO A 231 37.27 -20.83 12.26
N GLY A 232 38.24 -20.66 11.36
CA GLY A 232 38.60 -21.67 10.35
C GLY A 232 37.60 -21.78 9.19
N THR A 233 36.53 -21.01 9.22
CA THR A 233 35.51 -20.96 8.16
C THR A 233 36.10 -20.42 6.85
N GLN A 234 35.60 -20.93 5.73
CA GLN A 234 36.03 -20.60 4.37
C GLN A 234 34.85 -20.03 3.57
N VAL A 235 35.03 -18.84 2.99
CA VAL A 235 34.02 -18.15 2.18
C VAL A 235 34.62 -17.86 0.79
N TYR A 236 34.20 -18.59 -0.24
CA TYR A 236 34.79 -18.46 -1.58
C TYR A 236 33.84 -18.69 -2.75
N ASN A 237 34.15 -18.08 -3.91
CA ASN A 237 33.35 -18.13 -5.14
C ASN A 237 31.89 -17.63 -4.99
N ASN A 238 31.55 -16.91 -3.91
CA ASN A 238 30.20 -16.35 -3.76
C ASN A 238 30.06 -15.08 -4.62
N THR A 239 28.85 -14.83 -5.12
CA THR A 239 28.49 -13.58 -5.80
C THR A 239 27.50 -12.81 -4.94
N ILE A 240 27.89 -11.64 -4.45
CA ILE A 240 27.02 -10.73 -3.70
C ILE A 240 26.63 -9.59 -4.64
N TRP A 241 25.35 -9.48 -4.99
CA TRP A 241 24.84 -8.49 -5.94
C TRP A 241 23.74 -7.61 -5.32
N VAL A 242 24.05 -6.34 -5.17
CA VAL A 242 23.20 -5.33 -4.55
C VAL A 242 22.41 -4.58 -5.61
N SER A 243 21.13 -4.95 -5.75
CA SER A 243 20.15 -4.14 -6.50
C SER A 243 19.49 -3.05 -5.64
N ASN A 244 19.45 -3.23 -4.32
CA ASN A 244 19.12 -2.26 -3.26
C ASN A 244 20.07 -2.51 -2.06
N VAL A 245 20.36 -1.44 -1.30
CA VAL A 245 21.46 -1.15 -0.32
C VAL A 245 21.86 -2.24 0.71
N THR A 246 23.14 -2.19 1.16
CA THR A 246 23.79 -2.58 2.48
C THR A 246 25.02 -3.55 2.47
N ASN A 247 25.43 -4.13 3.62
CA ASN A 247 26.85 -4.20 4.10
C ASN A 247 27.25 -5.44 4.95
N PRO A 248 28.47 -6.03 4.83
CA PRO A 248 28.89 -7.24 5.55
C PRO A 248 29.72 -7.01 6.84
N PRO A 249 29.67 -7.94 7.83
CA PRO A 249 30.56 -8.02 9.02
C PRO A 249 31.79 -8.96 8.90
N ARG A 250 32.28 -9.51 10.05
CA ARG A 250 33.72 -9.53 10.40
C ARG A 250 34.22 -10.77 11.19
N ARG A 251 35.44 -11.27 10.86
CA ARG A 251 36.44 -12.06 11.68
C ARG A 251 36.61 -13.59 11.48
N GLY A 252 37.87 -14.05 11.66
CA GLY A 252 38.24 -15.46 11.96
C GLY A 252 38.40 -16.43 10.78
N THR A 253 38.44 -15.91 9.55
CA THR A 253 37.96 -16.61 8.36
C THR A 253 38.94 -16.45 7.17
N VAL A 254 38.93 -17.38 6.23
CA VAL A 254 39.48 -17.21 4.87
C VAL A 254 38.37 -16.76 3.92
N VAL A 255 38.45 -15.51 3.44
CA VAL A 255 37.48 -14.90 2.49
C VAL A 255 38.20 -14.66 1.17
N ARG A 256 37.98 -15.51 0.16
CA ARG A 256 38.74 -15.42 -1.10
C ARG A 256 37.92 -15.65 -2.37
N ASP A 257 38.39 -15.07 -3.48
CA ASP A 257 37.82 -15.30 -4.82
C ASP A 257 36.32 -14.95 -4.95
N ASN A 258 35.77 -14.13 -4.05
CA ASN A 258 34.37 -13.69 -4.09
C ASN A 258 34.20 -12.49 -5.03
N THR A 259 33.03 -12.37 -5.65
CA THR A 259 32.66 -11.23 -6.51
C THR A 259 31.59 -10.39 -5.85
N ILE A 260 31.88 -9.11 -5.60
CA ILE A 260 31.02 -8.18 -4.87
C ILE A 260 30.63 -7.05 -5.81
N ILE A 261 29.32 -6.87 -6.00
CA ILE A 261 28.74 -6.00 -7.02
C ILE A 261 27.78 -5.02 -6.36
N GLY A 262 28.22 -3.77 -6.24
CA GLY A 262 27.42 -2.63 -5.78
C GLY A 262 26.46 -2.12 -6.85
N GLY A 263 25.85 -0.95 -6.59
CA GLY A 263 24.88 -0.36 -7.50
C GLY A 263 25.50 0.18 -8.79
N PHE A 264 24.74 0.13 -9.88
CA PHE A 264 25.04 0.78 -11.16
C PHE A 264 23.92 1.77 -11.50
N ALA A 265 24.18 2.70 -12.42
CA ALA A 265 23.17 3.64 -12.91
C ALA A 265 21.97 2.91 -13.53
N THR A 266 20.77 3.47 -13.33
CA THR A 266 19.50 3.00 -13.90
C THR A 266 18.96 3.94 -14.97
N SER A 267 19.59 5.10 -15.15
CA SER A 267 19.46 5.96 -16.32
C SER A 267 19.83 5.18 -17.60
N GLN A 268 19.40 5.69 -18.75
CA GLN A 268 19.98 5.24 -20.01
C GLN A 268 21.37 5.87 -20.16
N ASP A 269 22.31 5.07 -20.66
CA ASP A 269 23.62 5.55 -21.10
C ASP A 269 23.41 6.65 -22.17
N VAL A 270 24.10 7.78 -22.02
CA VAL A 270 24.05 8.92 -22.93
C VAL A 270 25.46 9.10 -23.46
N ASP A 271 25.63 9.07 -24.79
CA ASP A 271 26.93 8.92 -25.43
C ASP A 271 28.02 9.82 -24.81
N ASP A 272 29.03 9.16 -24.21
CA ASP A 272 30.25 9.69 -23.53
C ASP A 272 30.17 9.94 -21.99
N ASP A 273 29.02 9.76 -21.32
CA ASP A 273 28.94 9.84 -19.85
C ASP A 273 29.34 8.52 -19.15
N GLN A 274 30.37 8.54 -18.29
CA GLN A 274 30.81 7.34 -17.55
C GLN A 274 29.96 7.00 -16.30
N ARG A 275 29.03 7.87 -15.92
CA ARG A 275 28.17 7.73 -14.73
C ARG A 275 26.78 8.27 -14.97
N GLY A 276 25.82 7.81 -14.17
CA GLY A 276 24.43 8.24 -14.19
C GLY A 276 23.77 8.13 -12.81
N THR A 277 22.51 8.55 -12.74
CA THR A 277 21.60 8.36 -11.60
C THR A 277 21.19 6.90 -11.39
N ASN A 278 21.06 6.47 -10.12
CA ASN A 278 20.38 5.23 -9.72
C ASN A 278 19.03 5.57 -9.05
N ALA A 279 17.93 5.02 -9.56
CA ALA A 279 16.57 5.33 -9.12
C ALA A 279 16.16 4.73 -7.75
N PHE A 280 17.10 4.07 -7.07
CA PHE A 280 16.94 3.46 -5.75
C PHE A 280 18.10 3.82 -4.80
N ASP A 281 18.95 4.77 -5.20
CA ASP A 281 20.17 5.20 -4.51
C ASP A 281 21.11 4.04 -4.07
N ALA A 282 21.09 2.92 -4.81
CA ALA A 282 21.69 1.66 -4.36
C ALA A 282 23.22 1.75 -4.21
N VAL A 283 23.75 1.56 -2.99
CA VAL A 283 25.19 1.59 -2.70
C VAL A 283 25.56 0.53 -1.66
N ILE A 284 26.80 0.03 -1.71
CA ILE A 284 27.40 -0.77 -0.63
C ILE A 284 28.29 0.16 0.20
N LYS A 285 27.95 0.45 1.45
CA LYS A 285 28.77 1.35 2.29
C LYS A 285 30.14 0.74 2.56
N ILE A 286 30.23 -0.56 2.81
CA ILE A 286 31.51 -1.29 2.98
C ILE A 286 31.46 -2.60 2.18
N GLY A 287 32.40 -2.84 1.27
CA GLY A 287 32.44 -4.08 0.47
C GLY A 287 32.94 -5.30 1.27
N ILE A 288 34.00 -5.16 2.07
CA ILE A 288 34.45 -6.17 3.06
C ILE A 288 34.88 -5.46 4.35
N ALA A 289 34.44 -5.96 5.51
CA ALA A 289 34.72 -5.36 6.81
C ALA A 289 35.56 -6.31 7.71
N ILE A 290 36.57 -5.80 8.42
CA ILE A 290 37.42 -6.59 9.34
C ILE A 290 37.56 -5.93 10.75
N GLY A 291 37.00 -6.51 11.84
CA GLY A 291 36.98 -5.98 13.25
C GLY A 291 35.65 -6.08 14.06
N PRO A 292 35.31 -5.13 14.97
CA PRO A 292 33.91 -4.70 15.19
C PRO A 292 33.68 -3.23 14.82
N GLU A 293 34.68 -2.34 14.96
CA GLU A 293 34.48 -0.87 14.89
C GLU A 293 33.85 -0.36 13.58
N THR A 294 34.23 -0.84 12.39
CA THR A 294 33.56 -0.46 11.12
C THR A 294 32.12 -0.95 10.96
N TRP A 295 31.55 -1.58 11.99
CA TRP A 295 30.15 -1.97 12.00
C TRP A 295 29.42 -1.44 13.24
N PHE A 296 30.02 -1.66 14.41
CA PHE A 296 29.44 -1.38 15.71
C PHE A 296 30.01 -0.12 16.40
N GLY A 297 30.93 0.59 15.77
CA GLY A 297 31.70 1.67 16.39
C GLY A 297 32.35 1.23 17.70
N SER A 298 32.39 2.13 18.69
CA SER A 298 32.96 1.87 20.01
C SER A 298 32.16 0.87 20.89
N ARG A 299 31.04 0.31 20.43
CA ARG A 299 30.09 -0.48 21.26
C ARG A 299 30.69 -1.74 21.90
N TYR A 300 31.75 -2.30 21.29
CA TYR A 300 32.45 -3.50 21.79
C TYR A 300 33.88 -3.20 22.29
N TYR A 301 34.16 -1.95 22.68
CA TYR A 301 35.39 -1.51 23.35
C TYR A 301 36.68 -2.06 22.70
N SER A 302 37.39 -2.97 23.38
CA SER A 302 38.72 -3.46 23.02
C SER A 302 38.74 -4.81 22.27
N ASN A 303 37.60 -5.28 21.76
CA ASN A 303 37.53 -6.57 21.04
C ASN A 303 38.32 -6.53 19.72
N VAL A 304 39.46 -7.22 19.62
CA VAL A 304 40.37 -7.26 18.45
C VAL A 304 40.22 -8.55 17.60
N SER A 305 40.49 -8.48 16.29
CA SER A 305 40.43 -9.61 15.35
C SER A 305 41.75 -10.35 15.39
N PHE A 306 41.74 -11.66 15.20
CA PHE A 306 42.97 -12.42 15.05
C PHE A 306 42.89 -13.33 13.84
N ASN A 307 44.01 -13.47 13.14
CA ASN A 307 44.35 -14.58 12.25
C ASN A 307 43.30 -14.87 11.16
N GLY A 308 43.20 -14.00 10.14
CA GLY A 308 42.31 -14.21 8.99
C GLY A 308 42.97 -13.81 7.66
N VAL A 309 42.42 -14.30 6.55
CA VAL A 309 42.94 -14.08 5.20
C VAL A 309 41.81 -13.55 4.31
N VAL A 310 42.07 -12.47 3.58
CA VAL A 310 41.12 -11.83 2.67
C VAL A 310 41.83 -11.54 1.35
N GLU A 311 41.67 -12.41 0.35
CA GLU A 311 42.49 -12.34 -0.87
C GLU A 311 41.76 -12.64 -2.17
N ASN A 312 42.27 -12.11 -3.29
CA ASN A 312 41.71 -12.30 -4.64
C ASN A 312 40.24 -11.85 -4.84
N ASN A 313 39.62 -11.17 -3.88
CA ASN A 313 38.23 -10.75 -4.00
C ASN A 313 38.10 -9.60 -5.01
N ARG A 314 36.98 -9.58 -5.75
CA ARG A 314 36.77 -8.68 -6.90
C ARG A 314 35.56 -7.78 -6.67
N LEU A 315 35.75 -6.47 -6.74
CA LEU A 315 34.73 -5.47 -6.44
C LEU A 315 34.37 -4.62 -7.68
N SER A 316 33.07 -4.38 -7.92
CA SER A 316 32.56 -3.57 -9.04
C SER A 316 31.28 -2.80 -8.66
N GLY A 317 30.96 -1.69 -9.34
CA GLY A 317 29.82 -0.83 -9.00
C GLY A 317 30.13 0.27 -7.97
N ALA A 318 29.07 0.86 -7.41
CA ALA A 318 29.15 1.95 -6.42
C ALA A 318 29.31 1.43 -4.97
N PHE A 319 30.31 1.97 -4.28
CA PHE A 319 30.58 1.75 -2.86
C PHE A 319 30.73 3.08 -2.10
N SER A 320 30.78 3.06 -0.77
CA SER A 320 31.46 4.13 0.00
C SER A 320 32.90 3.73 0.33
N TYR A 321 33.11 2.50 0.80
CA TYR A 321 34.43 1.90 1.02
C TYR A 321 34.48 0.49 0.44
N GLY A 322 35.52 0.13 -0.32
CA GLY A 322 35.65 -1.22 -0.89
C GLY A 322 36.05 -2.26 0.15
N ILE A 323 37.12 -2.01 0.92
CA ILE A 323 37.50 -2.81 2.10
C ILE A 323 37.83 -1.87 3.25
N ALA A 324 37.32 -2.15 4.45
CA ALA A 324 37.56 -1.36 5.65
C ALA A 324 38.06 -2.20 6.85
N ILE A 325 39.19 -1.79 7.43
CA ILE A 325 39.91 -2.52 8.48
C ILE A 325 40.07 -1.64 9.73
N SER A 326 39.67 -2.16 10.89
CA SER A 326 39.79 -1.47 12.18
C SER A 326 39.64 -2.49 13.30
N SER A 327 40.36 -2.33 14.41
CA SER A 327 40.52 -3.32 15.49
C SER A 327 40.86 -4.73 14.98
N ALA A 328 41.72 -4.82 13.96
CA ALA A 328 42.18 -6.09 13.39
C ALA A 328 43.65 -6.35 13.66
N ARG A 329 44.01 -7.61 13.95
CA ARG A 329 45.38 -8.04 14.16
C ARG A 329 45.70 -9.35 13.45
N ASN A 330 46.92 -9.47 12.90
CA ASN A 330 47.36 -10.66 12.15
C ASN A 330 46.44 -11.02 10.96
N PHE A 331 46.00 -10.04 10.17
CA PHE A 331 45.28 -10.30 8.92
C PHE A 331 46.21 -10.22 7.71
N GLN A 332 46.03 -11.13 6.75
CA GLN A 332 46.58 -11.03 5.40
C GLN A 332 45.48 -10.52 4.47
N VAL A 333 45.67 -9.35 3.85
CA VAL A 333 44.71 -8.72 2.96
C VAL A 333 45.44 -8.31 1.68
N GLN A 334 45.41 -9.16 0.66
CA GLN A 334 46.27 -9.07 -0.53
C GLN A 334 45.50 -9.41 -1.82
N ASN A 335 45.94 -8.91 -2.97
CA ASN A 335 45.37 -9.25 -4.30
C ASN A 335 43.86 -8.94 -4.48
N ASN A 336 43.23 -8.15 -3.61
CA ASN A 336 41.82 -7.74 -3.80
C ASN A 336 41.79 -6.59 -4.82
N VAL A 337 40.92 -6.67 -5.82
CA VAL A 337 40.96 -5.78 -6.98
C VAL A 337 39.60 -5.17 -7.31
N LEU A 338 39.63 -3.91 -7.74
CA LEU A 338 38.51 -3.29 -8.44
C LEU A 338 38.48 -3.78 -9.89
N PHE A 339 37.29 -3.96 -10.46
CA PHE A 339 37.13 -4.30 -11.87
C PHE A 339 35.86 -3.71 -12.48
N GLY A 340 35.83 -3.58 -13.81
CA GLY A 340 34.74 -2.89 -14.49
C GLY A 340 34.73 -1.40 -14.14
N ASN A 341 33.54 -0.80 -14.07
CA ASN A 341 33.36 0.59 -13.69
C ASN A 341 32.96 0.68 -12.21
N THR A 342 33.56 1.61 -11.45
CA THR A 342 33.41 1.75 -9.99
C THR A 342 33.32 3.22 -9.58
N SER A 343 32.52 3.52 -8.56
CA SER A 343 32.54 4.82 -7.88
C SER A 343 32.61 4.66 -6.36
N PHE A 344 33.24 5.64 -5.70
CA PHE A 344 33.32 5.75 -4.25
C PHE A 344 32.60 7.01 -3.82
N ILE A 345 31.42 6.83 -3.21
CA ILE A 345 30.42 7.87 -2.99
C ILE A 345 29.84 7.74 -1.59
N GLY A 346 29.58 8.87 -0.94
CA GLY A 346 29.09 8.88 0.43
C GLY A 346 29.16 10.26 1.07
N ALA A 347 28.13 10.61 1.83
CA ALA A 347 28.02 11.78 2.69
C ALA A 347 27.52 11.35 4.09
N SER A 348 27.69 12.20 5.10
CA SER A 348 27.22 11.92 6.46
C SER A 348 25.70 11.82 6.50
N GLY A 349 25.17 10.64 6.80
CA GLY A 349 23.72 10.41 6.93
C GLY A 349 23.15 10.85 8.28
N PRO A 350 21.81 10.80 8.46
CA PRO A 350 21.13 11.24 9.68
C PRO A 350 21.40 10.35 10.91
N ASN A 351 22.08 9.21 10.71
CA ASN A 351 22.51 8.31 11.79
C ASN A 351 23.93 8.62 12.30
N CYS A 352 24.65 9.59 11.71
CA CYS A 352 25.94 10.05 12.22
C CYS A 352 25.73 11.02 13.40
N SER A 353 26.52 10.90 14.46
CA SER A 353 26.57 11.91 15.52
C SER A 353 27.20 13.22 15.03
N MET A 354 26.86 14.34 15.68
CA MET A 354 27.56 15.63 15.47
C MET A 354 29.05 15.58 15.89
N THR A 355 29.48 14.50 16.55
CA THR A 355 30.87 14.23 16.95
C THR A 355 31.61 13.28 16.00
N ASP A 356 30.93 12.68 15.03
CA ASP A 356 31.49 11.59 14.22
C ASP A 356 32.34 12.14 13.08
N ILE A 357 33.58 11.67 13.00
CA ILE A 357 34.44 11.90 11.85
C ILE A 357 34.06 10.86 10.80
N VAL A 358 33.58 11.32 9.65
CA VAL A 358 33.27 10.50 8.48
C VAL A 358 34.43 10.63 7.48
N PRO A 359 35.25 9.59 7.27
CA PRO A 359 36.34 9.63 6.29
C PRO A 359 35.81 9.70 4.85
N THR A 360 36.57 10.32 3.95
CA THR A 360 36.22 10.38 2.52
C THR A 360 36.08 8.97 1.92
N PRO A 361 35.01 8.67 1.16
CA PRO A 361 34.85 7.43 0.40
C PRO A 361 36.09 7.06 -0.42
N ALA A 362 36.54 5.80 -0.34
CA ALA A 362 37.80 5.35 -0.92
C ALA A 362 37.85 3.82 -1.15
N PRO A 363 38.70 3.33 -2.09
CA PRO A 363 38.83 1.90 -2.39
C PRO A 363 39.11 1.02 -1.17
N PHE A 364 40.22 1.25 -0.48
CA PHE A 364 40.69 0.38 0.60
C PHE A 364 41.19 1.25 1.75
N VAL A 365 40.67 1.04 2.96
CA VAL A 365 40.93 1.91 4.13
C VAL A 365 41.24 1.12 5.40
N TYR A 366 42.12 1.66 6.24
CA TYR A 366 42.42 1.12 7.56
C TYR A 366 42.68 2.24 8.58
N ASP A 367 42.44 1.98 9.87
CA ASP A 367 42.81 2.91 10.95
C ASP A 367 43.93 2.38 11.86
N ASN A 368 44.39 3.24 12.77
CA ASN A 368 45.49 2.97 13.72
C ASN A 368 45.22 1.86 14.76
N SER A 369 43.99 1.34 14.86
CA SER A 369 43.70 0.16 15.70
C SER A 369 43.94 -1.17 14.96
N THR A 370 44.30 -1.09 13.68
CA THR A 370 44.84 -2.22 12.88
C THR A 370 46.32 -2.43 13.21
N SER A 371 46.73 -3.66 13.53
CA SER A 371 48.11 -3.94 13.98
C SER A 371 48.66 -5.28 13.46
N ASN A 372 49.93 -5.34 13.09
CA ASN A 372 50.59 -6.57 12.62
C ASN A 372 49.84 -7.29 11.46
N CYS A 373 49.22 -6.53 10.56
CA CYS A 373 48.53 -7.05 9.38
C CYS A 373 49.43 -6.87 8.14
N SER A 374 49.37 -7.82 7.20
CA SER A 374 49.95 -7.68 5.87
C SER A 374 48.88 -7.16 4.92
N LEU A 375 49.01 -5.90 4.50
CA LEU A 375 48.07 -5.23 3.59
C LEU A 375 48.70 -5.01 2.21
N GLN A 376 47.87 -4.99 1.17
CA GLN A 376 48.24 -4.52 -0.17
C GLN A 376 48.49 -3.00 -0.17
N ALA A 377 49.28 -2.53 -1.15
CA ALA A 377 49.90 -1.20 -1.15
C ALA A 377 48.94 -0.01 -1.38
N ASP A 378 47.70 -0.27 -1.76
CA ASP A 378 46.64 0.69 -2.08
C ASP A 378 45.68 0.98 -0.91
N PHE A 379 45.98 0.48 0.30
CA PHE A 379 45.28 0.82 1.54
C PHE A 379 45.64 2.23 2.05
N ALA A 380 44.64 3.09 2.20
CA ALA A 380 44.78 4.43 2.79
C ALA A 380 44.51 4.43 4.31
N LEU A 381 45.33 5.19 5.06
CA LEU A 381 45.12 5.42 6.48
C LEU A 381 44.00 6.46 6.71
N ILE A 382 43.00 6.11 7.53
CA ILE A 382 41.91 6.99 7.96
C ILE A 382 42.00 7.29 9.47
N PRO A 383 41.44 8.43 9.97
CA PRO A 383 41.59 8.83 11.38
C PRO A 383 41.02 7.81 12.37
N ASP A 384 39.80 7.36 12.11
CA ASP A 384 39.14 6.21 12.71
C ASP A 384 38.11 5.66 11.72
N ALA A 385 37.65 4.43 11.97
CA ALA A 385 36.68 3.75 11.12
C ALA A 385 35.32 3.48 11.80
N LYS A 386 34.95 4.23 12.84
CA LYS A 386 33.75 3.95 13.68
C LYS A 386 32.44 4.37 13.02
N SER A 387 32.51 5.33 12.11
CA SER A 387 31.36 6.00 11.49
C SER A 387 31.01 5.46 10.10
N LEU A 388 31.74 4.46 9.57
CA LEU A 388 31.63 4.02 8.17
C LEU A 388 30.25 3.43 7.80
N THR A 389 29.39 3.11 8.77
CA THR A 389 28.02 2.62 8.55
C THR A 389 26.97 3.74 8.50
N CYS A 390 27.27 4.92 9.04
CA CYS A 390 26.30 6.02 9.15
C CYS A 390 26.14 6.83 7.84
N VAL A 391 27.05 6.64 6.88
CA VAL A 391 27.04 7.30 5.57
C VAL A 391 25.82 6.95 4.72
N LEU A 392 25.44 7.84 3.81
CA LEU A 392 24.44 7.63 2.76
C LEU A 392 25.03 8.08 1.40
N PRO A 393 24.52 7.59 0.26
CA PRO A 393 24.84 8.19 -1.04
C PRO A 393 24.45 9.68 -1.05
N PRO A 394 25.13 10.56 -1.80
CA PRO A 394 24.79 11.98 -1.84
C PRO A 394 23.49 12.23 -2.64
N ASP A 395 22.71 13.24 -2.24
CA ASP A 395 21.39 13.54 -2.81
C ASP A 395 21.45 13.94 -4.30
N GLY A 396 21.03 13.01 -5.18
CA GLY A 396 20.87 13.23 -6.62
C GLY A 396 22.17 13.36 -7.42
N GLY A 397 22.07 13.43 -8.74
CA GLY A 397 23.23 13.56 -9.64
C GLY A 397 23.89 12.24 -10.05
N ASP A 398 24.84 12.35 -10.96
CA ASP A 398 25.35 11.23 -11.76
C ASP A 398 26.57 10.57 -11.12
N TYR A 399 26.30 9.87 -10.02
CA TYR A 399 27.30 9.27 -9.14
C TYR A 399 27.54 7.77 -9.35
N TRP A 400 26.63 7.05 -9.99
CA TRP A 400 26.73 5.60 -10.17
C TRP A 400 27.37 5.22 -11.51
N PRO A 401 28.26 4.22 -11.55
CA PRO A 401 28.83 3.75 -12.81
C PRO A 401 27.77 3.09 -13.71
N TYR A 402 27.88 3.21 -15.03
CA TYR A 402 27.14 2.34 -15.95
C TYR A 402 27.77 0.92 -15.99
N GLY A 403 26.96 -0.12 -16.29
CA GLY A 403 27.44 -1.50 -16.46
C GLY A 403 26.68 -2.61 -15.71
N GLY A 404 25.34 -2.57 -15.65
CA GLY A 404 24.57 -3.43 -14.74
C GLY A 404 24.09 -4.80 -15.27
N LYS A 405 24.92 -5.86 -15.16
CA LYS A 405 24.53 -7.27 -14.88
C LYS A 405 25.72 -8.24 -14.90
N PRO A 406 25.90 -9.12 -13.90
CA PRO A 406 26.70 -10.34 -14.09
C PRO A 406 25.95 -11.30 -15.03
N SER A 407 26.60 -11.74 -16.10
CA SER A 407 26.02 -12.69 -17.06
C SER A 407 25.96 -14.09 -16.45
N SER A 408 24.83 -14.79 -16.59
CA SER A 408 24.78 -16.24 -16.28
C SER A 408 25.68 -17.00 -17.26
N VAL A 409 26.58 -17.82 -16.73
CA VAL A 409 27.59 -18.54 -17.52
C VAL A 409 26.91 -19.34 -18.64
N SER A 410 27.26 -19.01 -19.88
CA SER A 410 26.89 -19.74 -21.09
C SER A 410 28.13 -19.85 -21.97
N SER A 411 28.32 -21.02 -22.58
CA SER A 411 29.63 -21.48 -23.03
C SER A 411 29.84 -21.37 -24.54
N ASN A 412 30.91 -20.68 -24.93
CA ASN A 412 31.54 -20.70 -26.26
C ASN A 412 30.65 -20.14 -27.41
N GLU A 413 31.16 -19.80 -28.61
CA GLU A 413 32.48 -20.05 -29.21
C GLU A 413 33.23 -18.76 -29.62
N GLN A 414 34.52 -18.91 -29.93
CA GLN A 414 35.36 -17.87 -30.54
C GLN A 414 35.25 -17.90 -32.07
N SER A 415 35.14 -16.73 -32.71
CA SER A 415 35.48 -16.57 -34.13
C SER A 415 36.51 -15.45 -34.29
N THR A 416 37.78 -15.82 -34.41
CA THR A 416 38.90 -14.88 -34.62
C THR A 416 39.03 -14.51 -36.10
N THR A 417 39.15 -13.22 -36.40
CA THR A 417 39.70 -12.73 -37.68
C THR A 417 40.52 -11.47 -37.48
N SER A 418 41.65 -11.39 -38.17
CA SER A 418 42.72 -10.40 -37.98
C SER A 418 42.51 -9.10 -38.77
N VAL A 419 42.99 -7.99 -38.22
CA VAL A 419 43.19 -6.74 -38.95
C VAL A 419 44.31 -6.91 -39.99
N VAL A 420 44.06 -6.50 -41.24
CA VAL A 420 45.08 -6.33 -42.29
C VAL A 420 44.83 -4.98 -42.97
N SER A 421 45.91 -4.24 -43.25
CA SER A 421 45.88 -2.91 -43.85
C SER A 421 46.48 -2.90 -45.26
N SER A 422 45.88 -2.12 -46.17
CA SER A 422 46.46 -1.75 -47.47
C SER A 422 45.75 -0.52 -48.02
N ALA A 423 46.45 0.34 -48.76
CA ALA A 423 45.95 1.65 -49.19
C ALA A 423 46.00 1.86 -50.72
N SER A 424 45.22 2.85 -51.19
CA SER A 424 45.30 3.53 -52.50
C SER A 424 44.87 2.78 -53.77
N SER A 425 43.89 3.33 -54.50
CA SER A 425 44.17 4.02 -55.78
C SER A 425 42.94 4.78 -56.34
N THR A 426 43.25 5.74 -57.22
CA THR A 426 42.51 6.98 -57.52
C THR A 426 41.59 6.94 -58.77
N VAL A 427 40.66 7.91 -58.87
CA VAL A 427 39.98 8.46 -60.09
C VAL A 427 38.67 7.83 -60.61
N GLY A 428 37.63 8.70 -60.72
CA GLY A 428 36.59 8.65 -61.79
C GLY A 428 35.20 8.11 -61.38
N ILE A 429 34.06 8.68 -61.79
CA ILE A 429 33.76 9.94 -62.50
C ILE A 429 32.50 10.59 -61.87
N VAL A 430 32.50 11.91 -61.73
CA VAL A 430 31.31 12.68 -61.30
C VAL A 430 30.30 12.79 -62.44
N LEU A 431 29.10 12.22 -62.26
CA LEU A 431 27.83 12.71 -62.85
C LEU A 431 26.59 11.94 -62.37
N GLY A 432 26.70 10.65 -62.01
CA GLY A 432 25.55 9.82 -61.63
C GLY A 432 24.93 10.09 -60.24
N VAL A 433 25.70 10.67 -59.31
CA VAL A 433 25.30 10.77 -57.89
C VAL A 433 24.11 11.71 -57.66
N VAL A 434 24.05 12.84 -58.36
CA VAL A 434 23.03 13.88 -58.12
C VAL A 434 21.63 13.36 -58.49
N SER A 435 21.48 12.65 -59.61
CA SER A 435 20.21 12.08 -60.04
C SER A 435 19.71 10.98 -59.08
N GLY A 436 20.61 10.15 -58.56
CA GLY A 436 20.27 9.09 -57.61
C GLY A 436 19.71 9.64 -56.29
N VAL A 437 20.34 10.67 -55.72
CA VAL A 437 19.91 11.29 -54.45
C VAL A 437 18.53 11.94 -54.57
N VAL A 438 18.23 12.63 -55.67
CA VAL A 438 16.90 13.24 -55.88
C VAL A 438 15.82 12.17 -56.03
N ILE A 439 16.05 11.13 -56.83
CA ILE A 439 15.09 10.02 -57.02
C ILE A 439 14.85 9.30 -55.68
N PHE A 440 15.90 8.98 -54.92
CA PHE A 440 15.78 8.34 -53.62
C PHE A 440 15.01 9.21 -52.60
N GLY A 441 15.29 10.51 -52.56
CA GLY A 441 14.55 11.47 -51.73
C GLY A 441 13.05 11.53 -52.05
N CYS A 442 12.70 11.57 -53.34
CA CYS A 442 11.30 11.51 -53.78
C CYS A 442 10.63 10.18 -53.42
N LEU A 443 11.34 9.05 -53.56
CA LEU A 443 10.81 7.71 -53.25
C LEU A 443 10.56 7.55 -51.75
N VAL A 444 11.50 8.00 -50.90
CA VAL A 444 11.34 8.05 -49.43
C VAL A 444 10.20 8.98 -49.02
N TRP A 445 10.03 10.14 -49.65
CA TRP A 445 8.91 11.06 -49.38
C TRP A 445 7.55 10.45 -49.76
N LEU A 446 7.46 9.79 -50.92
CA LEU A 446 6.24 9.10 -51.36
C LEU A 446 5.89 7.92 -50.45
N LEU A 447 6.88 7.10 -50.06
CA LEU A 447 6.68 6.00 -49.11
C LEU A 447 6.23 6.51 -47.73
N ARG A 448 6.84 7.58 -47.22
CA ARG A 448 6.42 8.23 -45.96
C ARG A 448 4.99 8.76 -46.07
N ARG A 449 4.64 9.45 -47.15
CA ARG A 449 3.29 9.99 -47.38
C ARG A 449 2.23 8.89 -47.53
N TRP A 450 2.56 7.79 -48.19
CA TRP A 450 1.72 6.60 -48.31
C TRP A 450 1.53 5.90 -46.96
N SER A 451 2.62 5.73 -46.18
CA SER A 451 2.55 5.13 -44.84
C SER A 451 1.75 5.96 -43.85
N VAL A 452 1.86 7.30 -43.89
CA VAL A 452 1.03 8.19 -43.07
C VAL A 452 -0.45 8.09 -43.47
N LYS A 453 -0.77 8.20 -44.77
CA LYS A 453 -2.17 8.09 -45.23
C LYS A 453 -2.78 6.73 -44.91
N ARG A 454 -1.99 5.64 -45.01
CA ARG A 454 -2.43 4.30 -44.61
C ARG A 454 -2.61 4.17 -43.09
N SER A 455 -1.84 4.89 -42.28
CA SER A 455 -2.06 5.01 -40.84
C SER A 455 -3.35 5.77 -40.52
N GLU A 456 -3.67 6.85 -41.24
CA GLU A 456 -4.93 7.59 -41.09
C GLU A 456 -6.14 6.72 -41.49
N GLU A 457 -6.03 5.98 -42.60
CA GLU A 457 -7.06 5.03 -43.06
C GLU A 457 -7.24 3.85 -42.09
N GLN A 458 -6.17 3.37 -41.45
CA GLN A 458 -6.26 2.35 -40.39
C GLN A 458 -6.84 2.92 -39.08
N GLN A 459 -6.51 4.16 -38.69
CA GLN A 459 -7.16 4.83 -37.55
C GLN A 459 -8.66 5.03 -37.77
N LEU A 460 -9.07 5.39 -38.99
CA LEU A 460 -10.49 5.45 -39.37
C LEU A 460 -11.17 4.07 -39.29
N PHE A 461 -10.47 3.01 -39.67
CA PHE A 461 -10.98 1.64 -39.60
C PHE A 461 -11.15 1.16 -38.15
N ASP A 462 -10.15 1.35 -37.27
CA ASP A 462 -10.27 0.99 -35.85
C ASP A 462 -11.28 1.89 -35.10
N MET A 463 -11.36 3.18 -35.43
CA MET A 463 -12.39 4.08 -34.90
C MET A 463 -13.80 3.59 -35.24
N SER A 464 -14.01 2.92 -36.37
CA SER A 464 -15.31 2.31 -36.71
C SER A 464 -15.66 1.10 -35.83
N ARG A 465 -14.68 0.40 -35.24
CA ARG A 465 -14.91 -0.69 -34.27
C ARG A 465 -15.28 -0.16 -32.89
N VAL A 466 -14.64 0.92 -32.44
CA VAL A 466 -14.85 1.54 -31.11
C VAL A 466 -16.30 2.02 -30.92
N VAL A 467 -16.94 2.51 -31.98
CA VAL A 467 -18.35 2.96 -31.95
C VAL A 467 -19.34 1.83 -31.62
N VAL A 468 -18.96 0.55 -31.78
CA VAL A 468 -19.86 -0.61 -31.63
C VAL A 468 -19.84 -1.21 -30.21
N SER A 469 -18.79 -0.97 -29.40
CA SER A 469 -18.64 -1.58 -28.07
C SER A 469 -19.05 -0.69 -26.89
N GLY A 470 -19.16 0.63 -27.09
CA GLY A 470 -19.47 1.61 -26.03
C GLY A 470 -18.28 1.99 -25.13
N GLU A 471 -17.25 1.15 -25.06
CA GLU A 471 -15.95 1.49 -24.48
C GLU A 471 -15.20 2.45 -25.40
N GLY A 472 -15.04 3.71 -24.99
CA GLY A 472 -14.33 4.76 -25.74
C GLY A 472 -15.07 6.09 -25.87
N LEU A 473 -16.40 6.13 -25.64
CA LEU A 473 -17.20 7.36 -25.78
C LEU A 473 -16.72 8.50 -24.86
N GLY A 474 -16.25 8.18 -23.65
CA GLY A 474 -15.69 9.16 -22.71
C GLY A 474 -14.40 9.82 -23.23
N GLU A 475 -13.54 9.06 -23.91
CA GLU A 475 -12.30 9.57 -24.49
C GLU A 475 -12.57 10.46 -25.71
N LEU A 476 -13.55 10.07 -26.55
CA LEU A 476 -14.03 10.89 -27.65
C LEU A 476 -14.59 12.25 -27.17
N VAL A 477 -15.41 12.23 -26.11
CA VAL A 477 -15.93 13.45 -25.48
C VAL A 477 -14.81 14.32 -24.90
N LEU A 478 -13.84 13.72 -24.21
CA LEU A 478 -12.68 14.44 -23.67
C LEU A 478 -11.80 15.06 -24.78
N GLY A 479 -11.63 14.38 -25.92
CA GLY A 479 -10.94 14.93 -27.09
C GLY A 479 -11.64 16.17 -27.66
N ARG A 480 -12.96 16.13 -27.81
CA ARG A 480 -13.78 17.27 -28.26
C ARG A 480 -13.73 18.44 -27.28
N VAL A 481 -13.78 18.16 -25.97
CA VAL A 481 -13.62 19.16 -24.91
C VAL A 481 -12.22 19.77 -24.90
N ALA A 482 -11.16 18.98 -25.10
CA ALA A 482 -9.78 19.47 -25.14
C ALA A 482 -9.56 20.47 -26.30
N ALA A 483 -10.15 20.20 -27.47
CA ALA A 483 -10.17 21.15 -28.58
C ALA A 483 -10.93 22.44 -28.22
N LEU A 484 -12.13 22.31 -27.64
CA LEU A 484 -12.95 23.46 -27.22
C LEU A 484 -12.23 24.37 -26.20
N VAL A 485 -11.44 23.80 -25.28
CA VAL A 485 -10.63 24.56 -24.32
C VAL A 485 -9.49 25.33 -25.00
N LYS A 486 -8.83 24.74 -26.02
CA LYS A 486 -7.84 25.47 -26.83
C LYS A 486 -8.48 26.59 -27.65
N ASP A 487 -9.65 26.35 -28.25
CA ASP A 487 -10.39 27.39 -28.98
C ASP A 487 -10.90 28.51 -28.06
N PHE A 488 -11.30 28.20 -26.83
CA PHE A 488 -11.65 29.19 -25.80
C PHE A 488 -10.44 30.09 -25.47
N VAL A 489 -9.29 29.49 -25.15
CA VAL A 489 -8.05 30.25 -24.86
C VAL A 489 -7.62 31.09 -26.07
N ARG A 490 -7.71 30.55 -27.29
CA ARG A 490 -7.44 31.27 -28.55
C ARG A 490 -8.37 32.46 -28.73
N THR A 491 -9.67 32.27 -28.61
CA THR A 491 -10.70 33.31 -28.79
C THR A 491 -10.51 34.45 -27.80
N VAL A 492 -10.31 34.14 -26.52
CA VAL A 492 -10.09 35.15 -25.48
C VAL A 492 -8.73 35.83 -25.60
N SER A 493 -7.70 35.14 -26.09
CA SER A 493 -6.41 35.76 -26.43
C SER A 493 -6.56 36.80 -27.55
N MET A 494 -7.32 36.50 -28.60
CA MET A 494 -7.62 37.45 -29.68
C MET A 494 -8.43 38.65 -29.17
N LEU A 495 -9.47 38.43 -28.34
CA LEU A 495 -10.25 39.51 -27.71
C LEU A 495 -9.40 40.42 -26.81
N ARG A 496 -8.33 39.86 -26.20
CA ARG A 496 -7.34 40.60 -25.39
C ARG A 496 -6.19 41.19 -26.23
N GLY A 497 -6.31 41.21 -27.55
CA GLY A 497 -5.39 41.92 -28.46
C GLY A 497 -4.09 41.18 -28.80
N LEU A 498 -3.98 39.88 -28.52
CA LEU A 498 -2.84 39.07 -28.99
C LEU A 498 -2.99 38.82 -30.50
N SER A 499 -1.86 38.71 -31.22
CA SER A 499 -1.86 38.28 -32.62
C SER A 499 -2.28 36.82 -32.76
N GLU A 500 -2.80 36.41 -33.92
CA GLU A 500 -3.29 35.04 -34.14
C GLU A 500 -2.22 33.97 -33.85
N ALA A 501 -0.96 34.22 -34.22
CA ALA A 501 0.16 33.34 -33.88
C ALA A 501 0.37 33.22 -32.36
N ALA A 502 0.27 34.32 -31.61
CA ALA A 502 0.39 34.33 -30.16
C ALA A 502 -0.84 33.72 -29.45
N ALA A 503 -2.04 33.92 -30.00
CA ALA A 503 -3.29 33.32 -29.51
C ALA A 503 -3.31 31.79 -29.72
N ASN A 504 -2.80 31.30 -30.85
CA ASN A 504 -2.58 29.88 -31.10
C ASN A 504 -1.50 29.30 -30.17
N ALA A 505 -0.40 30.03 -29.97
CA ALA A 505 0.70 29.62 -29.08
C ALA A 505 0.36 29.71 -27.57
N ALA A 506 -0.74 30.37 -27.18
CA ALA A 506 -1.21 30.43 -25.80
C ALA A 506 -1.62 29.03 -25.26
N GLY A 507 -2.05 28.13 -26.15
CA GLY A 507 -2.32 26.73 -25.83
C GLY A 507 -3.57 26.54 -24.97
N GLY A 508 -3.46 25.70 -23.95
CA GLY A 508 -4.56 25.31 -23.06
C GLY A 508 -4.68 23.79 -22.98
N LYS A 509 -4.96 23.26 -21.78
CA LYS A 509 -4.93 21.82 -21.52
C LYS A 509 -5.98 21.39 -20.50
N ILE A 510 -6.59 20.23 -20.71
CA ILE A 510 -7.47 19.60 -19.71
C ILE A 510 -6.74 18.51 -18.93
N PHE A 511 -7.12 18.34 -17.66
CA PHE A 511 -6.67 17.25 -16.80
C PHE A 511 -7.90 16.62 -16.15
N THR A 512 -8.17 15.34 -16.42
CA THR A 512 -9.18 14.58 -15.66
C THR A 512 -8.66 14.29 -14.26
N PHE A 513 -9.52 14.37 -13.24
CA PHE A 513 -9.18 13.98 -11.87
C PHE A 513 -10.24 13.05 -11.26
N GLY A 514 -10.25 12.91 -9.94
CA GLY A 514 -11.31 12.24 -9.19
C GLY A 514 -11.61 10.81 -9.66
N SER A 515 -12.89 10.43 -9.72
CA SER A 515 -13.23 9.01 -9.85
C SER A 515 -12.91 8.43 -11.24
N TYR A 516 -13.00 9.26 -12.28
CA TYR A 516 -12.65 8.89 -13.65
C TYR A 516 -11.15 8.61 -13.78
N ARG A 517 -10.29 9.57 -13.38
CA ARG A 517 -8.82 9.47 -13.45
C ARG A 517 -8.25 8.34 -12.59
N LEU A 518 -8.84 8.05 -11.43
CA LEU A 518 -8.46 6.89 -10.62
C LEU A 518 -8.79 5.55 -11.31
N GLY A 519 -9.69 5.52 -12.30
CA GLY A 519 -10.19 4.30 -12.94
C GLY A 519 -11.27 3.58 -12.12
N VAL A 520 -11.94 4.29 -11.20
CA VAL A 520 -12.95 3.74 -10.27
C VAL A 520 -14.31 4.44 -10.38
N HIS A 521 -14.59 4.99 -11.56
CA HIS A 521 -15.92 5.43 -11.96
C HIS A 521 -16.83 4.22 -12.22
N GLY A 522 -18.14 4.42 -12.15
CA GLY A 522 -19.15 3.44 -12.55
C GLY A 522 -20.09 4.00 -13.62
N PRO A 523 -21.01 3.21 -14.17
CA PRO A 523 -22.00 3.68 -15.14
C PRO A 523 -22.78 4.90 -14.60
N GLY A 524 -22.82 5.98 -15.38
CA GLY A 524 -23.47 7.24 -14.97
C GLY A 524 -22.71 8.09 -13.94
N SER A 525 -21.44 7.78 -13.65
CA SER A 525 -20.57 8.70 -12.88
C SER A 525 -20.15 9.92 -13.71
N ASP A 526 -19.80 10.99 -13.02
CA ASP A 526 -19.25 12.23 -13.53
C ASP A 526 -17.76 12.14 -13.92
N ILE A 527 -17.38 12.91 -14.93
CA ILE A 527 -15.98 13.13 -15.31
C ILE A 527 -15.49 14.49 -14.78
N ASP A 528 -14.94 14.44 -13.57
CA ASP A 528 -14.12 15.49 -12.95
C ASP A 528 -13.04 16.01 -13.93
N THR A 529 -13.16 17.24 -14.43
CA THR A 529 -12.28 17.80 -15.48
C THR A 529 -11.76 19.19 -15.09
N LEU A 530 -10.44 19.38 -15.10
CA LEU A 530 -9.78 20.66 -14.81
C LEU A 530 -9.25 21.30 -16.10
N CYS A 531 -9.77 22.48 -16.45
CA CYS A 531 -9.27 23.32 -17.54
C CYS A 531 -8.12 24.21 -17.02
N VAL A 532 -6.92 24.01 -17.57
CA VAL A 532 -5.70 24.76 -17.23
C VAL A 532 -5.38 25.76 -18.34
N VAL A 533 -5.31 27.04 -17.97
CA VAL A 533 -5.25 28.18 -18.90
C VAL A 533 -4.16 29.21 -18.52
N PRO A 534 -3.61 29.97 -19.48
CA PRO A 534 -2.53 30.92 -19.22
C PRO A 534 -2.99 32.19 -18.49
N LYS A 535 -2.03 32.95 -17.97
CA LYS A 535 -2.19 34.03 -16.98
C LYS A 535 -3.15 35.17 -17.37
N HIS A 536 -3.37 35.38 -18.67
CA HIS A 536 -4.25 36.42 -19.21
C HIS A 536 -5.71 35.99 -19.35
N ILE A 537 -6.02 34.70 -19.21
CA ILE A 537 -7.39 34.17 -19.22
C ILE A 537 -7.95 34.22 -17.80
N LEU A 538 -9.01 35.00 -17.56
CA LEU A 538 -9.60 35.18 -16.24
C LEU A 538 -10.70 34.14 -15.95
N ARG A 539 -11.19 34.09 -14.70
CA ARG A 539 -12.26 33.16 -14.32
C ARG A 539 -13.63 33.64 -14.82
N GLU A 540 -13.75 34.94 -14.98
CA GLU A 540 -14.88 35.63 -15.55
C GLU A 540 -15.07 35.18 -17.01
N ASP A 541 -13.99 35.20 -17.82
CA ASP A 541 -13.93 34.65 -19.19
C ASP A 541 -14.44 33.19 -19.29
N PHE A 542 -14.20 32.36 -18.27
CA PHE A 542 -14.62 30.96 -18.23
C PHE A 542 -16.15 30.81 -18.11
N PHE A 543 -16.83 31.68 -17.37
CA PHE A 543 -18.29 31.69 -17.32
C PHE A 543 -18.91 32.52 -18.47
N GLU A 544 -18.25 33.58 -18.92
CA GLU A 544 -18.75 34.47 -19.97
C GLU A 544 -18.61 33.88 -21.39
N HIS A 545 -17.54 33.10 -21.66
CA HIS A 545 -17.25 32.60 -23.00
C HIS A 545 -17.21 31.07 -23.08
N PHE A 546 -16.58 30.36 -22.13
CA PHE A 546 -16.53 28.89 -22.19
C PHE A 546 -17.89 28.24 -21.88
N GLU A 547 -18.74 28.81 -21.00
CA GLU A 547 -20.09 28.28 -20.77
C GLU A 547 -21.00 28.39 -22.03
N PRO A 548 -21.07 29.53 -22.77
CA PRO A 548 -21.75 29.56 -24.06
C PRO A 548 -21.13 28.65 -25.13
N MET A 549 -19.80 28.54 -25.19
CA MET A 549 -19.13 27.62 -26.13
C MET A 549 -19.48 26.15 -25.87
N LEU A 550 -19.62 25.74 -24.60
CA LEU A 550 -20.14 24.42 -24.23
C LEU A 550 -21.58 24.21 -24.67
N LYS A 551 -22.45 25.23 -24.56
CA LYS A 551 -23.85 25.16 -25.03
C LYS A 551 -23.96 25.05 -26.56
N GLY A 552 -22.97 25.55 -27.29
CA GLY A 552 -22.86 25.40 -28.74
C GLY A 552 -22.22 24.09 -29.22
N LEU A 553 -21.69 23.25 -28.32
CA LEU A 553 -21.06 21.99 -28.69
C LEU A 553 -22.11 20.92 -29.02
N GLU A 554 -21.99 20.30 -30.19
CA GLU A 554 -22.91 19.25 -30.64
C GLU A 554 -22.99 18.08 -29.64
N GLY A 555 -24.21 17.64 -29.34
CA GLY A 555 -24.50 16.57 -28.39
C GLY A 555 -24.59 17.01 -26.93
N VAL A 556 -24.49 18.30 -26.62
CA VAL A 556 -24.71 18.83 -25.27
C VAL A 556 -26.20 19.02 -24.98
N THR A 557 -26.67 18.55 -23.83
CA THR A 557 -28.09 18.62 -23.44
C THR A 557 -28.35 19.50 -22.22
N GLU A 558 -27.37 19.66 -21.33
CA GLU A 558 -27.48 20.38 -20.06
C GLU A 558 -26.16 21.14 -19.82
N VAL A 559 -26.22 22.40 -19.41
CA VAL A 559 -25.06 23.22 -18.97
C VAL A 559 -25.49 24.20 -17.88
N SER A 560 -24.76 24.28 -16.77
CA SER A 560 -25.00 25.24 -15.69
C SER A 560 -23.71 25.61 -14.95
N GLY A 561 -23.33 26.88 -15.00
CA GLY A 561 -22.27 27.46 -14.17
C GLY A 561 -22.71 27.73 -12.72
N VAL A 562 -21.76 27.55 -11.79
CA VAL A 562 -21.88 27.91 -10.38
C VAL A 562 -20.61 28.68 -9.96
N PRO A 563 -20.53 30.00 -10.26
CA PRO A 563 -19.34 30.81 -9.98
C PRO A 563 -19.11 31.05 -8.48
N ASP A 564 -20.18 31.06 -7.68
CA ASP A 564 -20.19 31.36 -6.25
C ASP A 564 -19.76 30.17 -5.36
N ALA A 565 -19.44 29.02 -5.96
CA ALA A 565 -19.07 27.81 -5.22
C ALA A 565 -17.68 27.88 -4.57
N TYR A 566 -17.48 27.10 -3.50
CA TYR A 566 -16.19 27.02 -2.77
C TYR A 566 -15.00 26.65 -3.69
N VAL A 567 -15.28 25.86 -4.73
CA VAL A 567 -14.47 25.77 -5.95
C VAL A 567 -15.44 26.04 -7.12
N PRO A 568 -15.26 27.12 -7.90
CA PRO A 568 -16.15 27.45 -9.01
C PRO A 568 -16.16 26.37 -10.10
N VAL A 569 -17.35 26.00 -10.58
CA VAL A 569 -17.56 24.86 -11.49
C VAL A 569 -18.60 25.18 -12.57
N ILE A 570 -18.41 24.65 -13.78
CA ILE A 570 -19.48 24.51 -14.79
C ILE A 570 -19.84 23.03 -14.89
N LYS A 571 -21.08 22.68 -14.59
CA LYS A 571 -21.62 21.33 -14.83
C LYS A 571 -22.17 21.26 -16.25
N ALA A 572 -21.90 20.18 -16.97
CA ALA A 572 -22.47 19.95 -18.30
C ALA A 572 -22.76 18.47 -18.54
N LYS A 573 -23.56 18.18 -19.57
CA LYS A 573 -23.84 16.82 -20.03
C LYS A 573 -23.65 16.73 -21.53
N VAL A 574 -22.61 16.00 -21.93
CA VAL A 574 -22.09 15.93 -23.31
C VAL A 574 -22.26 14.50 -23.81
N SER A 575 -23.03 14.29 -24.88
CA SER A 575 -23.37 12.96 -25.41
C SER A 575 -23.95 12.01 -24.35
N GLY A 576 -24.72 12.55 -23.40
CA GLY A 576 -25.29 11.83 -22.26
C GLY A 576 -24.38 11.67 -21.04
N ILE A 577 -23.07 11.91 -21.17
CA ILE A 577 -22.07 11.80 -20.09
C ILE A 577 -22.06 13.11 -19.27
N PRO A 578 -22.19 13.08 -17.93
CA PRO A 578 -22.01 14.26 -17.09
C PRO A 578 -20.52 14.60 -16.89
N LEU A 579 -20.16 15.88 -17.01
CA LEU A 579 -18.82 16.42 -16.75
C LEU A 579 -18.88 17.64 -15.83
N ASP A 580 -17.92 17.72 -14.92
CA ASP A 580 -17.73 18.85 -14.00
C ASP A 580 -16.44 19.59 -14.38
N PHE A 581 -16.57 20.80 -14.91
CA PHE A 581 -15.45 21.63 -15.35
C PHE A 581 -15.01 22.62 -14.28
N LEU A 582 -13.81 22.41 -13.73
CA LEU A 582 -13.09 23.38 -12.92
C LEU A 582 -12.13 24.21 -13.79
N MET A 583 -11.71 25.38 -13.29
CA MET A 583 -10.75 26.26 -13.97
C MET A 583 -9.59 26.67 -13.06
N ALA A 584 -8.37 26.47 -13.56
CA ALA A 584 -7.14 26.97 -12.95
C ALA A 584 -6.32 27.80 -13.94
N ARG A 585 -6.13 29.08 -13.58
CA ARG A 585 -5.23 30.00 -14.26
C ARG A 585 -3.82 29.85 -13.67
N LEU A 586 -2.82 29.56 -14.50
CA LEU A 586 -1.42 29.51 -14.08
C LEU A 586 -0.69 30.82 -14.39
N ALA A 587 0.40 31.11 -13.68
CA ALA A 587 1.25 32.29 -13.88
C ALA A 587 2.09 32.27 -15.18
N LEU A 588 1.75 31.40 -16.14
CA LEU A 588 2.47 31.17 -17.40
C LEU A 588 1.86 31.98 -18.56
N SER A 589 2.67 32.42 -19.51
CA SER A 589 2.18 33.14 -20.71
C SER A 589 1.48 32.22 -21.71
N SER A 590 1.81 30.92 -21.70
CA SER A 590 1.22 29.86 -22.52
C SER A 590 1.22 28.55 -21.73
N ILE A 591 0.35 27.62 -22.11
CA ILE A 591 0.20 26.30 -21.49
C ILE A 591 0.71 25.22 -22.47
N PRO A 592 1.88 24.60 -22.23
CA PRO A 592 2.44 23.62 -23.14
C PRO A 592 1.77 22.25 -22.99
N ASP A 593 1.69 21.49 -24.08
CA ASP A 593 0.99 20.19 -24.10
C ASP A 593 1.64 19.13 -23.19
N ASN A 594 2.95 19.21 -22.95
CA ASN A 594 3.66 18.36 -21.98
C ASN A 594 3.55 18.83 -20.52
N LEU A 595 2.79 19.89 -20.20
CA LEU A 595 2.66 20.42 -18.84
C LEU A 595 2.24 19.32 -17.85
N SER A 596 2.95 19.26 -16.72
CA SER A 596 2.75 18.33 -15.63
C SER A 596 2.46 19.10 -14.34
N LEU A 597 1.33 18.83 -13.68
CA LEU A 597 0.90 19.56 -12.48
C LEU A 597 1.63 19.11 -11.20
N ARG A 598 2.82 18.50 -11.30
CA ARG A 598 3.61 18.01 -10.15
C ARG A 598 4.31 19.14 -9.39
N ASP A 599 4.92 20.06 -10.12
CA ASP A 599 5.75 21.12 -9.55
C ASP A 599 4.95 22.07 -8.65
N ASP A 600 5.41 22.31 -7.43
CA ASP A 600 4.81 23.26 -6.49
C ASP A 600 5.12 24.73 -6.82
N THR A 601 6.12 25.03 -7.66
CA THR A 601 6.33 26.41 -8.12
C THR A 601 5.16 26.94 -8.95
N LEU A 602 4.40 26.03 -9.59
CA LEU A 602 3.14 26.35 -10.29
C LEU A 602 2.07 26.96 -9.37
N LEU A 603 2.15 26.75 -8.05
CA LEU A 603 1.21 27.30 -7.07
C LEU A 603 1.56 28.75 -6.66
N ARG A 604 2.74 29.26 -7.04
CA ARG A 604 3.19 30.62 -6.69
C ARG A 604 2.28 31.68 -7.32
N ASN A 605 1.91 32.67 -6.51
CA ASN A 605 1.10 33.84 -6.92
C ASN A 605 -0.30 33.49 -7.49
N LEU A 606 -0.86 32.32 -7.16
CA LEU A 606 -2.23 31.94 -7.52
C LEU A 606 -3.26 32.38 -6.46
N ASP A 607 -4.48 32.66 -6.89
CA ASP A 607 -5.61 32.83 -5.96
C ASP A 607 -6.05 31.48 -5.35
N GLU A 608 -6.57 31.51 -4.12
CA GLU A 608 -6.99 30.28 -3.42
C GLU A 608 -7.95 29.39 -4.23
N ARG A 609 -8.83 29.99 -5.05
CA ARG A 609 -9.77 29.22 -5.88
C ARG A 609 -9.05 28.45 -7.00
N CYS A 610 -7.96 28.99 -7.56
CA CYS A 610 -7.09 28.25 -8.47
C CYS A 610 -6.30 27.14 -7.74
N VAL A 611 -5.76 27.41 -6.56
CA VAL A 611 -5.05 26.39 -5.74
C VAL A 611 -5.97 25.22 -5.39
N ARG A 612 -7.21 25.49 -4.98
CA ARG A 612 -8.24 24.46 -4.72
C ARG A 612 -8.57 23.65 -5.99
N SER A 613 -8.71 24.32 -7.15
CA SER A 613 -9.00 23.66 -8.43
C SER A 613 -7.86 22.73 -8.87
N LEU A 614 -6.60 23.15 -8.71
CA LEU A 614 -5.41 22.31 -8.97
C LEU A 614 -5.33 21.13 -8.00
N GLY A 615 -5.74 21.33 -6.74
CA GLY A 615 -5.70 20.32 -5.68
C GLY A 615 -6.39 19.01 -6.04
N GLY A 616 -7.55 19.05 -6.73
CA GLY A 616 -8.25 17.85 -7.18
C GLY A 616 -7.40 16.98 -8.10
N SER A 617 -6.76 17.59 -9.10
CA SER A 617 -5.82 16.90 -10.00
C SER A 617 -4.56 16.43 -9.28
N ARG A 618 -3.91 17.31 -8.50
CA ARG A 618 -2.66 16.99 -7.76
C ARG A 618 -2.85 15.81 -6.82
N VAL A 619 -3.88 15.82 -5.97
CA VAL A 619 -4.16 14.74 -5.01
C VAL A 619 -4.48 13.43 -5.71
N THR A 620 -5.24 13.47 -6.80
CA THR A 620 -5.58 12.25 -7.57
C THR A 620 -4.32 11.59 -8.14
N ASP A 621 -3.43 12.40 -8.72
CA ASP A 621 -2.20 11.92 -9.35
C ASP A 621 -1.13 11.49 -8.33
N GLU A 622 -1.10 12.09 -7.13
CA GLU A 622 -0.26 11.64 -6.00
C GLU A 622 -0.75 10.30 -5.44
N ILE A 623 -2.07 10.11 -5.25
CA ILE A 623 -2.63 8.82 -4.80
C ILE A 623 -2.17 7.68 -5.71
N LEU A 624 -2.19 7.88 -7.03
CA LEU A 624 -1.78 6.87 -8.01
C LEU A 624 -0.27 6.55 -8.01
N ARG A 625 0.57 7.41 -7.42
CA ARG A 625 2.02 7.17 -7.23
C ARG A 625 2.32 6.55 -5.87
N LEU A 626 1.54 6.93 -4.86
CA LEU A 626 1.68 6.49 -3.47
C LEU A 626 1.05 5.10 -3.21
N VAL A 627 0.39 4.49 -4.20
CA VAL A 627 -0.07 3.09 -4.14
C VAL A 627 0.89 2.16 -4.90
N PRO A 628 1.31 1.03 -4.29
CA PRO A 628 2.30 0.12 -4.87
C PRO A 628 1.75 -0.74 -6.02
N ASN A 629 0.44 -1.00 -6.05
CA ASN A 629 -0.23 -1.65 -7.17
C ASN A 629 -1.57 -0.92 -7.45
N VAL A 630 -1.66 -0.30 -8.62
CA VAL A 630 -2.80 0.54 -9.04
C VAL A 630 -4.05 -0.30 -9.34
N GLU A 631 -3.92 -1.53 -9.79
CA GLU A 631 -5.05 -2.41 -10.15
C GLU A 631 -5.72 -2.98 -8.88
N VAL A 632 -4.91 -3.52 -7.97
CA VAL A 632 -5.33 -3.92 -6.63
C VAL A 632 -6.01 -2.76 -5.91
N PHE A 633 -5.43 -1.55 -5.96
CA PHE A 633 -6.03 -0.34 -5.41
C PHE A 633 -7.39 -0.02 -6.05
N ARG A 634 -7.50 -0.08 -7.39
CA ARG A 634 -8.74 0.17 -8.12
C ARG A 634 -9.85 -0.78 -7.71
N ASP A 635 -9.61 -2.09 -7.67
CA ASP A 635 -10.63 -3.08 -7.32
C ASP A 635 -11.02 -3.03 -5.84
N SER A 636 -10.05 -2.81 -4.96
CA SER A 636 -10.31 -2.55 -3.54
C SER A 636 -11.20 -1.31 -3.35
N LEU A 637 -10.89 -0.23 -4.08
CA LEU A 637 -11.64 1.02 -4.01
C LEU A 637 -13.02 0.91 -4.66
N ARG A 638 -13.18 0.18 -5.77
CA ARG A 638 -14.49 -0.15 -6.36
C ARG A 638 -15.36 -0.89 -5.35
N CYS A 639 -14.81 -1.90 -4.67
CA CYS A 639 -15.49 -2.65 -3.60
C CYS A 639 -15.89 -1.74 -2.42
N ILE A 640 -14.95 -0.96 -1.87
CA ILE A 640 -15.22 -0.05 -0.74
C ILE A 640 -16.22 1.06 -1.12
N LYS A 641 -16.15 1.64 -2.32
CA LYS A 641 -17.15 2.61 -2.80
C LYS A 641 -18.55 1.98 -2.89
N LEU A 642 -18.68 0.82 -3.53
CA LEU A 642 -19.97 0.11 -3.65
C LEU A 642 -20.57 -0.19 -2.27
N TRP A 643 -19.75 -0.75 -1.37
CA TRP A 643 -20.14 -0.97 0.02
C TRP A 643 -20.58 0.33 0.71
N ALA A 644 -19.81 1.41 0.60
CA ALA A 644 -20.12 2.68 1.26
C ALA A 644 -21.45 3.31 0.77
N HIS A 645 -21.76 3.19 -0.52
CA HIS A 645 -23.08 3.55 -1.05
C HIS A 645 -24.18 2.63 -0.49
N LYS A 646 -23.99 1.30 -0.53
CA LYS A 646 -24.97 0.33 -0.03
C LYS A 646 -25.27 0.48 1.46
N ARG A 647 -24.29 0.88 2.27
CA ARG A 647 -24.43 1.12 3.71
C ARG A 647 -24.86 2.56 4.08
N ALA A 648 -25.12 3.44 3.11
CA ALA A 648 -25.47 4.86 3.29
C ALA A 648 -24.46 5.64 4.17
N ILE A 649 -23.19 5.60 3.76
CA ILE A 649 -22.05 6.29 4.41
C ILE A 649 -21.15 7.01 3.38
N TYR A 650 -21.67 7.30 2.18
CA TYR A 650 -20.99 8.03 1.11
C TYR A 650 -21.74 9.35 0.85
N SER A 651 -21.29 10.44 1.49
CA SER A 651 -21.70 11.82 1.19
C SER A 651 -20.85 12.82 2.01
N ASN A 652 -19.93 13.55 1.37
CA ASN A 652 -19.13 14.60 2.03
C ASN A 652 -19.98 15.73 2.63
N VAL A 653 -21.05 16.12 1.95
CA VAL A 653 -21.90 17.26 2.33
C VAL A 653 -22.61 16.99 3.67
N ASN A 654 -23.25 15.83 3.78
CA ASN A 654 -23.92 15.37 5.00
C ASN A 654 -22.98 14.89 6.13
N GLY A 655 -21.66 15.09 6.03
CA GLY A 655 -20.68 14.77 7.08
C GLY A 655 -20.08 13.36 7.05
N PHE A 656 -20.45 12.55 6.06
CA PHE A 656 -19.70 11.36 5.64
C PHE A 656 -18.69 11.75 4.55
N LEU A 657 -18.47 10.90 3.54
CA LEU A 657 -17.32 11.00 2.63
C LEU A 657 -17.62 11.24 1.16
N GLY A 658 -16.65 11.85 0.47
CA GLY A 658 -16.54 11.81 -0.99
C GLY A 658 -15.68 10.65 -1.49
N GLY A 659 -15.42 10.61 -2.80
CA GLY A 659 -14.62 9.56 -3.43
C GLY A 659 -13.13 9.58 -3.06
N VAL A 660 -12.53 10.79 -3.03
CA VAL A 660 -11.11 10.99 -2.64
C VAL A 660 -10.82 10.48 -1.24
N ALA A 661 -11.82 10.53 -0.35
CA ALA A 661 -11.71 10.09 1.03
C ALA A 661 -11.54 8.57 1.15
N TRP A 662 -12.51 7.81 0.61
CA TRP A 662 -12.37 6.36 0.50
C TRP A 662 -11.11 5.97 -0.28
N ALA A 663 -10.73 6.73 -1.30
CA ALA A 663 -9.49 6.50 -2.05
C ALA A 663 -8.25 6.60 -1.16
N MET A 664 -8.12 7.64 -0.33
CA MET A 664 -6.93 7.80 0.52
C MET A 664 -6.90 6.79 1.67
N LEU A 665 -8.05 6.36 2.22
CA LEU A 665 -8.08 5.23 3.14
C LEU A 665 -7.65 3.91 2.48
N VAL A 666 -8.20 3.57 1.31
CA VAL A 666 -7.83 2.34 0.58
C VAL A 666 -6.36 2.39 0.16
N ALA A 667 -5.87 3.55 -0.30
CA ALA A 667 -4.47 3.76 -0.61
C ALA A 667 -3.56 3.51 0.60
N ARG A 668 -3.94 3.96 1.81
CA ARG A 668 -3.16 3.68 3.03
C ARG A 668 -3.11 2.18 3.34
N ILE A 669 -4.18 1.42 3.10
CA ILE A 669 -4.15 -0.04 3.26
C ILE A 669 -3.29 -0.69 2.17
N CYS A 670 -3.31 -0.18 0.93
CA CYS A 670 -2.41 -0.66 -0.12
C CYS A 670 -0.93 -0.42 0.23
N GLN A 671 -0.60 0.74 0.82
CA GLN A 671 0.75 1.01 1.35
C GLN A 671 1.16 0.05 2.47
N LEU A 672 0.24 -0.36 3.33
CA LEU A 672 0.49 -1.30 4.43
C LEU A 672 0.50 -2.78 3.96
N TYR A 673 0.08 -3.07 2.73
CA TYR A 673 -0.04 -4.43 2.17
C TYR A 673 0.23 -4.43 0.64
N PRO A 674 1.43 -4.04 0.16
CA PRO A 674 1.74 -3.81 -1.24
C PRO A 674 1.49 -5.02 -2.15
N ASN A 675 1.82 -6.21 -1.64
CA ASN A 675 1.74 -7.48 -2.36
C ASN A 675 0.48 -8.28 -1.99
N ALA A 676 -0.60 -7.62 -1.57
CA ALA A 676 -1.87 -8.26 -1.25
C ALA A 676 -2.91 -8.06 -2.36
N ILE A 677 -3.69 -9.10 -2.66
CA ILE A 677 -4.81 -9.01 -3.62
C ILE A 677 -5.97 -8.19 -3.05
N ALA A 678 -6.84 -7.66 -3.92
CA ALA A 678 -7.91 -6.73 -3.53
C ALA A 678 -8.84 -7.26 -2.41
N GLY A 679 -9.18 -8.55 -2.40
CA GLY A 679 -9.98 -9.14 -1.32
C GLY A 679 -9.31 -9.08 0.06
N ALA A 680 -7.98 -9.23 0.10
CA ALA A 680 -7.19 -9.11 1.33
C ALA A 680 -7.05 -7.63 1.77
N ILE A 681 -6.87 -6.70 0.83
CA ILE A 681 -6.95 -5.25 1.11
C ILE A 681 -8.30 -4.89 1.73
N VAL A 682 -9.41 -5.41 1.19
CA VAL A 682 -10.77 -5.14 1.71
C VAL A 682 -10.98 -5.72 3.12
N SER A 683 -10.43 -6.89 3.47
CA SER A 683 -10.42 -7.39 4.86
C SER A 683 -9.60 -6.47 5.78
N ARG A 684 -8.33 -6.20 5.41
CA ARG A 684 -7.43 -5.37 6.21
C ARG A 684 -7.95 -3.94 6.39
N PHE A 685 -8.65 -3.41 5.40
CA PHE A 685 -9.35 -2.12 5.47
C PHE A 685 -10.32 -2.07 6.65
N PHE A 686 -11.25 -3.04 6.76
CA PHE A 686 -12.23 -3.02 7.85
C PHE A 686 -11.60 -3.28 9.22
N ILE A 687 -10.62 -4.19 9.30
CA ILE A 687 -9.91 -4.50 10.55
C ILE A 687 -9.13 -3.27 11.07
N ILE A 688 -8.39 -2.60 10.19
CA ILE A 688 -7.53 -1.47 10.56
C ILE A 688 -8.37 -0.21 10.82
N MET A 689 -9.34 0.12 9.98
CA MET A 689 -10.16 1.32 10.19
C MET A 689 -11.06 1.21 11.42
N TYR A 690 -11.41 -0.01 11.86
CA TYR A 690 -12.05 -0.26 13.15
C TYR A 690 -11.10 -0.03 14.34
N ARG A 691 -9.85 -0.52 14.25
CA ARG A 691 -8.86 -0.45 15.35
C ARG A 691 -8.03 0.83 15.38
N TRP A 692 -8.21 1.73 14.42
CA TRP A 692 -7.42 2.95 14.32
C TRP A 692 -7.68 3.92 15.48
N SER A 693 -6.60 4.44 16.07
CA SER A 693 -6.61 5.26 17.28
C SER A 693 -7.03 6.71 17.02
N TRP A 694 -8.28 6.93 16.61
CA TRP A 694 -8.82 8.29 16.39
C TRP A 694 -8.68 9.16 17.65
N PRO A 695 -8.21 10.42 17.54
CA PRO A 695 -8.05 11.22 16.32
C PRO A 695 -6.62 11.21 15.72
N GLN A 696 -5.86 10.12 15.76
CA GLN A 696 -4.57 10.05 15.02
C GLN A 696 -4.79 10.19 13.50
N PRO A 697 -3.95 10.97 12.77
CA PRO A 697 -4.15 11.22 11.35
C PRO A 697 -3.74 10.05 10.46
N VAL A 698 -4.58 9.68 9.49
CA VAL A 698 -4.15 8.87 8.34
C VAL A 698 -3.43 9.77 7.33
N LEU A 699 -2.17 9.42 7.03
CA LEU A 699 -1.28 10.11 6.10
C LEU A 699 -0.75 9.10 5.05
N LEU A 700 -0.60 9.54 3.80
CA LEU A 700 0.00 8.75 2.71
C LEU A 700 1.49 9.04 2.48
N LYS A 701 1.94 10.25 2.84
CA LYS A 701 3.35 10.64 2.92
C LYS A 701 3.54 11.61 4.09
N GLN A 702 4.79 11.96 4.41
CA GLN A 702 5.04 13.01 5.40
C GLN A 702 4.55 14.38 4.91
N ILE A 703 4.29 15.29 5.85
CA ILE A 703 3.85 16.64 5.54
C ILE A 703 5.10 17.49 5.24
N GLU A 704 5.29 17.82 3.97
CA GLU A 704 6.38 18.68 3.47
C GLU A 704 6.07 20.17 3.75
N GLU A 705 7.09 20.95 4.12
CA GLU A 705 6.96 22.42 4.21
C GLU A 705 7.17 23.04 2.81
N GLY A 706 6.06 23.42 2.17
CA GLY A 706 6.07 23.99 0.82
C GLY A 706 6.61 25.43 0.74
N PRO A 707 7.00 25.91 -0.45
CA PRO A 707 7.62 27.22 -0.67
C PRO A 707 6.64 28.41 -0.58
N LEU A 708 5.53 28.26 0.15
CA LEU A 708 4.43 29.22 0.27
C LEU A 708 3.88 29.21 1.70
N GLN A 709 3.56 30.37 2.25
CA GLN A 709 2.92 30.53 3.57
C GLN A 709 1.42 30.19 3.55
N VAL A 710 1.06 29.05 2.94
CA VAL A 710 -0.30 28.49 2.98
C VAL A 710 -0.54 27.74 4.29
N ARG A 711 -1.76 27.78 4.82
CA ARG A 711 -2.11 27.01 6.03
C ARG A 711 -2.10 25.50 5.73
N VAL A 712 -1.06 24.83 6.20
CA VAL A 712 -0.97 23.36 6.27
C VAL A 712 -1.72 22.86 7.51
N TRP A 713 -2.32 21.66 7.46
CA TRP A 713 -2.99 21.07 8.63
C TRP A 713 -1.96 20.76 9.73
N ASN A 714 -2.13 21.34 10.91
CA ASN A 714 -1.22 21.14 12.05
C ASN A 714 -1.96 21.32 13.39
N PRO A 715 -2.35 20.23 14.08
CA PRO A 715 -3.09 20.30 15.35
C PRO A 715 -2.23 20.80 16.52
N LYS A 716 -0.90 20.87 16.39
CA LYS A 716 -0.07 21.53 17.43
C LYS A 716 -0.28 23.04 17.38
N LEU A 717 -0.27 23.62 16.18
CA LEU A 717 -0.39 25.07 15.94
C LEU A 717 -1.85 25.57 15.96
N TYR A 718 -2.77 24.88 15.28
CA TYR A 718 -4.11 25.41 15.01
C TYR A 718 -5.19 24.74 15.88
N PRO A 719 -5.90 25.47 16.75
CA PRO A 719 -6.97 24.90 17.59
C PRO A 719 -8.13 24.28 16.80
N ALA A 720 -8.44 24.82 15.62
CA ALA A 720 -9.46 24.24 14.73
C ALA A 720 -9.09 22.84 14.25
N ASP A 721 -7.79 22.60 13.97
CA ASP A 721 -7.30 21.31 13.50
C ASP A 721 -7.34 20.22 14.59
N ARG A 722 -7.32 20.63 15.87
CA ARG A 722 -7.54 19.73 17.03
C ARG A 722 -8.99 19.28 17.19
N ALA A 723 -9.96 20.02 16.64
CA ALA A 723 -11.37 19.67 16.73
C ALA A 723 -11.80 18.59 15.70
N HIS A 724 -10.91 18.19 14.80
CA HIS A 724 -11.17 17.13 13.83
C HIS A 724 -11.27 15.77 14.55
N ARG A 725 -12.49 15.21 14.69
CA ARG A 725 -12.72 13.93 15.40
C ARG A 725 -12.08 12.72 14.71
N MET A 726 -12.01 12.75 13.38
CA MET A 726 -11.44 11.67 12.57
C MET A 726 -10.54 12.29 11.49
N PRO A 727 -9.34 12.80 11.86
CA PRO A 727 -8.46 13.49 10.93
C PRO A 727 -7.92 12.50 9.91
N ILE A 728 -8.27 12.73 8.67
CA ILE A 728 -7.75 12.01 7.53
C ILE A 728 -7.75 13.03 6.41
N ILE A 729 -6.79 12.93 5.49
CA ILE A 729 -6.96 13.45 4.14
C ILE A 729 -7.35 12.22 3.31
N THR A 730 -8.62 11.91 2.97
CA THR A 730 -9.92 12.40 3.50
C THR A 730 -10.79 11.21 4.06
N PRO A 731 -11.92 11.37 4.79
CA PRO A 731 -12.24 10.52 5.99
C PRO A 731 -12.86 9.06 5.98
N ALA A 732 -13.92 8.83 6.80
CA ALA A 732 -14.44 7.69 7.61
C ALA A 732 -15.85 7.05 7.29
N TYR A 733 -16.38 5.95 7.87
CA TYR A 733 -15.96 4.64 8.44
C TYR A 733 -17.13 4.05 9.31
N PRO A 734 -17.56 2.78 9.14
CA PRO A 734 -17.89 1.93 10.33
C PRO A 734 -17.56 0.41 10.20
N ALA A 735 -17.68 -0.34 11.31
CA ALA A 735 -17.01 -1.65 11.55
C ALA A 735 -17.71 -2.98 11.19
N MET A 736 -19.04 -3.05 11.00
CA MET A 736 -19.77 -4.34 10.86
C MET A 736 -19.28 -5.25 9.72
N SER A 737 -18.56 -4.69 8.77
CA SER A 737 -18.04 -5.36 7.58
C SER A 737 -16.89 -6.32 7.84
N ALA A 738 -16.13 -6.15 8.93
CA ALA A 738 -14.96 -6.99 9.22
C ALA A 738 -15.37 -8.46 9.38
N ASP A 739 -16.30 -8.74 10.29
CA ASP A 739 -16.90 -10.07 10.49
C ASP A 739 -17.58 -10.62 9.22
N ILE A 740 -18.16 -9.77 8.36
CA ILE A 740 -18.71 -10.23 7.08
C ILE A 740 -17.59 -10.68 6.14
N VAL A 741 -16.54 -9.87 5.93
CA VAL A 741 -15.44 -10.21 5.01
C VAL A 741 -14.61 -11.38 5.54
N ASP A 742 -14.35 -11.45 6.84
CA ASP A 742 -13.68 -12.60 7.45
C ASP A 742 -14.51 -13.87 7.26
N ARG A 743 -15.86 -13.78 7.36
CA ARG A 743 -16.76 -14.89 6.99
C ARG A 743 -16.77 -15.21 5.50
N VAL A 744 -16.59 -14.24 4.59
CA VAL A 744 -16.41 -14.50 3.15
C VAL A 744 -15.10 -15.27 2.90
N ILE A 745 -14.01 -14.84 3.53
CA ILE A 745 -12.68 -15.46 3.38
C ILE A 745 -12.68 -16.93 3.86
N VAL A 746 -13.42 -17.26 4.93
CA VAL A 746 -13.57 -18.66 5.39
C VAL A 746 -14.78 -19.39 4.78
N GLY A 747 -15.35 -18.90 3.67
CA GLY A 747 -16.43 -19.58 2.91
C GLY A 747 -17.79 -19.66 3.63
N LYS A 748 -18.01 -18.87 4.69
CA LYS A 748 -19.23 -18.86 5.53
C LYS A 748 -20.17 -17.69 5.23
N ALA A 749 -19.84 -16.86 4.24
CA ALA A 749 -20.65 -15.77 3.69
C ALA A 749 -20.25 -15.50 2.23
N THR A 750 -20.97 -14.63 1.54
CA THR A 750 -20.70 -14.20 0.16
C THR A 750 -20.40 -12.70 0.09
N TRP A 751 -19.75 -12.24 -0.98
CA TRP A 751 -19.58 -10.79 -1.22
C TRP A 751 -20.91 -10.03 -1.32
N ALA A 752 -22.01 -10.70 -1.69
CA ALA A 752 -23.35 -10.10 -1.68
C ALA A 752 -23.82 -9.71 -0.27
N ASP A 753 -23.40 -10.45 0.77
CA ASP A 753 -23.71 -10.12 2.18
C ASP A 753 -23.01 -8.83 2.63
N LEU A 754 -21.82 -8.53 2.10
CA LEU A 754 -21.13 -7.25 2.34
C LEU A 754 -21.88 -6.08 1.69
N PHE A 755 -22.39 -6.28 0.47
CA PHE A 755 -23.14 -5.28 -0.29
C PHE A 755 -24.62 -5.22 0.05
N ALA A 756 -25.05 -5.91 1.12
CA ALA A 756 -26.41 -5.82 1.64
C ALA A 756 -26.77 -4.36 1.99
N LYS A 757 -27.95 -3.93 1.51
CA LYS A 757 -28.46 -2.56 1.69
C LYS A 757 -28.57 -2.19 3.18
N HIS A 758 -28.43 -0.89 3.46
CA HIS A 758 -28.64 -0.29 4.77
C HIS A 758 -30.03 -0.57 5.34
N ASP A 759 -30.10 -0.66 6.67
CA ASP A 759 -31.34 -0.78 7.44
C ASP A 759 -31.91 0.59 7.87
N PHE A 760 -31.38 1.71 7.34
CA PHE A 760 -31.59 3.08 7.84
C PHE A 760 -33.04 3.40 8.25
N PHE A 761 -34.04 3.18 7.38
CA PHE A 761 -35.45 3.50 7.62
C PHE A 761 -36.19 2.51 8.55
N HIS A 762 -35.55 1.40 8.90
CA HIS A 762 -36.02 0.43 9.90
C HIS A 762 -35.27 0.58 11.24
N LYS A 763 -34.05 1.15 11.22
CA LYS A 763 -33.12 1.21 12.35
C LYS A 763 -33.52 2.17 13.46
N TYR A 764 -34.11 3.32 13.12
CA TYR A 764 -34.53 4.33 14.10
C TYR A 764 -36.04 4.32 14.31
N ARG A 765 -36.47 4.63 15.54
CA ARG A 765 -37.89 4.78 15.89
C ARG A 765 -38.45 6.14 15.50
N TYR A 766 -37.59 7.16 15.47
CA TYR A 766 -37.91 8.54 15.17
C TYR A 766 -36.92 9.07 14.13
N TYR A 767 -37.40 9.93 13.25
CA TYR A 767 -36.61 10.65 12.25
C TYR A 767 -37.00 12.12 12.27
N LEU A 768 -36.10 12.97 11.83
CA LEU A 768 -36.39 14.34 11.43
C LEU A 768 -36.47 14.36 9.89
N GLN A 769 -37.54 14.93 9.35
CA GLN A 769 -37.67 15.31 7.94
C GLN A 769 -37.27 16.78 7.79
N VAL A 770 -36.46 17.07 6.78
CA VAL A 770 -36.14 18.42 6.32
C VAL A 770 -36.62 18.52 4.88
N ILE A 771 -37.64 19.34 4.63
CA ILE A 771 -38.36 19.43 3.37
C ILE A 771 -38.05 20.79 2.74
N ALA A 772 -37.48 20.77 1.54
CA ALA A 772 -37.22 21.97 0.74
C ALA A 772 -38.04 21.90 -0.54
N SER A 773 -38.85 22.92 -0.83
CA SER A 773 -39.69 22.93 -2.05
C SER A 773 -39.82 24.30 -2.70
N THR A 774 -40.10 24.29 -3.99
CA THR A 774 -40.30 25.47 -4.85
C THR A 774 -41.30 25.18 -5.97
N GLY A 775 -41.79 26.24 -6.63
CA GLY A 775 -42.68 26.14 -7.80
C GLY A 775 -41.96 26.00 -9.16
N LYS A 776 -40.63 25.86 -9.22
CA LYS A 776 -39.85 25.85 -10.48
C LYS A 776 -38.68 24.85 -10.43
N PRO A 777 -38.44 24.03 -11.48
CA PRO A 777 -37.43 22.97 -11.43
C PRO A 777 -36.00 23.50 -11.30
N ASP A 778 -35.61 24.49 -12.11
CA ASP A 778 -34.27 25.10 -12.08
C ASP A 778 -33.95 25.81 -10.75
N LEU A 779 -35.00 26.19 -10.03
CA LEU A 779 -34.93 26.84 -8.72
C LEU A 779 -34.85 25.79 -7.62
N GLN A 780 -35.58 24.68 -7.75
CA GLN A 780 -35.51 23.54 -6.84
C GLN A 780 -34.11 22.98 -6.71
N ILE A 781 -33.41 22.78 -7.83
CA ILE A 781 -32.03 22.24 -7.83
C ILE A 781 -31.11 23.12 -6.96
N LYS A 782 -31.22 24.45 -7.11
CA LYS A 782 -30.41 25.43 -6.38
C LYS A 782 -30.82 25.55 -4.92
N TRP A 783 -32.12 25.48 -4.61
CA TRP A 783 -32.65 25.54 -3.25
C TRP A 783 -32.34 24.27 -2.45
N ALA A 784 -32.60 23.09 -3.02
CA ALA A 784 -32.32 21.80 -2.39
C ALA A 784 -30.82 21.62 -2.10
N GLY A 785 -29.93 21.96 -3.06
CA GLY A 785 -28.48 21.93 -2.83
C GLY A 785 -28.02 22.93 -1.75
N THR A 786 -28.66 24.11 -1.68
CA THR A 786 -28.41 25.09 -0.61
C THR A 786 -28.80 24.53 0.75
N VAL A 787 -29.97 23.90 0.87
CA VAL A 787 -30.47 23.24 2.09
C VAL A 787 -29.55 22.10 2.51
N GLU A 788 -29.17 21.21 1.57
CA GLU A 788 -28.27 20.09 1.85
C GLU A 788 -26.92 20.56 2.39
N SER A 789 -26.35 21.63 1.83
CA SER A 789 -25.09 22.25 2.29
C SER A 789 -25.09 22.74 3.74
N ARG A 790 -26.27 22.78 4.39
CA ARG A 790 -26.49 23.19 5.77
C ARG A 790 -26.92 22.04 6.70
N ILE A 791 -27.24 20.84 6.20
CA ILE A 791 -27.76 19.73 7.04
C ILE A 791 -26.75 19.33 8.12
N ARG A 792 -25.46 19.30 7.80
CA ARG A 792 -24.40 19.01 8.78
C ARG A 792 -24.39 19.99 9.96
N GLN A 793 -24.80 21.24 9.75
CA GLN A 793 -24.90 22.27 10.79
C GLN A 793 -26.11 22.03 11.72
N LEU A 794 -27.20 21.46 11.20
CA LEU A 794 -28.30 20.96 12.03
C LEU A 794 -27.87 19.74 12.84
N VAL A 795 -27.17 18.78 12.22
CA VAL A 795 -26.62 17.59 12.93
C VAL A 795 -25.69 18.01 14.07
N MET A 796 -24.73 18.93 13.82
CA MET A 796 -23.85 19.46 14.87
C MET A 796 -24.62 20.18 15.99
N LYS A 797 -25.71 20.90 15.70
CA LYS A 797 -26.57 21.50 16.74
C LYS A 797 -27.40 20.46 17.51
N LEU A 798 -27.78 19.34 16.87
CA LEU A 798 -28.50 18.23 17.50
C LEU A 798 -27.61 17.40 18.44
N GLU A 799 -26.30 17.27 18.16
CA GLU A 799 -25.34 16.59 19.04
C GLU A 799 -25.18 17.26 20.42
N TYR A 800 -25.57 18.54 20.58
CA TYR A 800 -25.57 19.23 21.88
C TYR A 800 -26.86 19.00 22.71
N VAL A 801 -27.83 18.25 22.20
CA VAL A 801 -29.08 17.95 22.92
C VAL A 801 -28.87 16.70 23.78
N GLU A 802 -28.61 16.89 25.08
CA GLU A 802 -28.16 15.86 26.04
C GLU A 802 -28.88 14.50 25.91
N SER A 803 -30.21 14.50 25.72
CA SER A 803 -31.00 13.26 25.66
C SER A 803 -30.98 12.52 24.30
N LEU A 804 -30.21 13.02 23.32
CA LEU A 804 -30.08 12.48 21.96
C LEU A 804 -28.68 11.87 21.74
N THR A 805 -28.59 10.54 21.82
CA THR A 805 -27.35 9.77 21.66
C THR A 805 -26.73 9.88 20.26
N LEU A 806 -27.55 10.05 19.21
CA LEU A 806 -27.07 10.16 17.83
C LEU A 806 -28.11 10.84 16.91
N ALA A 807 -27.65 11.81 16.13
CA ALA A 807 -28.32 12.32 14.93
C ALA A 807 -27.61 11.77 13.68
N HIS A 808 -28.26 10.88 12.93
CA HIS A 808 -27.69 10.22 11.75
C HIS A 808 -28.36 10.75 10.46
N PRO A 809 -27.75 11.68 9.72
CA PRO A 809 -28.29 12.14 8.44
C PRO A 809 -28.24 11.03 7.38
N PHE A 810 -29.23 10.95 6.51
CA PHE A 810 -29.19 10.10 5.33
C PHE A 810 -28.36 10.75 4.22
N THR A 811 -27.75 9.96 3.34
CA THR A 811 -26.73 10.44 2.38
C THR A 811 -27.28 11.04 1.09
N ARG A 812 -28.60 11.20 0.95
CA ARG A 812 -29.25 11.84 -0.21
C ARG A 812 -30.60 12.44 0.17
N GLY A 813 -31.04 13.45 -0.57
CA GLY A 813 -32.44 13.85 -0.62
C GLY A 813 -33.31 12.84 -1.40
N PHE A 814 -34.62 12.92 -1.19
CA PHE A 814 -35.65 12.26 -2.01
C PHE A 814 -36.41 13.34 -2.77
N GLU A 815 -36.22 13.36 -4.08
CA GLU A 815 -36.89 14.29 -4.99
C GLU A 815 -38.29 13.78 -5.35
N GLN A 816 -39.26 14.69 -5.35
CA GLN A 816 -40.65 14.43 -5.70
C GLN A 816 -41.23 15.62 -6.46
N THR A 817 -42.11 15.35 -7.42
CA THR A 817 -42.89 16.36 -8.14
C THR A 817 -44.37 16.08 -7.88
N PHE A 818 -45.09 17.11 -7.45
CA PHE A 818 -46.51 17.02 -7.10
C PHE A 818 -47.33 17.98 -7.93
N TYR A 819 -48.46 17.49 -8.45
CA TYR A 819 -49.38 18.26 -9.27
C TYR A 819 -50.58 18.66 -8.41
N CYS A 820 -50.70 19.94 -8.07
CA CYS A 820 -51.76 20.46 -7.18
C CYS A 820 -52.84 21.20 -7.99
N LEU A 821 -54.10 21.07 -7.58
CA LEU A 821 -55.28 21.69 -8.19
C LEU A 821 -55.79 22.92 -7.41
N THR A 822 -55.18 23.22 -6.26
CA THR A 822 -55.49 24.41 -5.46
C THR A 822 -54.23 24.92 -4.76
N ASP A 823 -54.21 26.21 -4.44
CA ASP A 823 -53.12 26.83 -3.66
C ASP A 823 -53.00 26.25 -2.24
N GLU A 824 -54.09 25.70 -1.71
CA GLU A 824 -54.09 25.02 -0.42
C GLU A 824 -53.41 23.64 -0.49
N GLU A 825 -53.63 22.87 -1.56
CA GLU A 825 -52.80 21.68 -1.83
C GLU A 825 -51.32 22.06 -2.01
N VAL A 826 -51.01 23.18 -2.69
CA VAL A 826 -49.64 23.68 -2.83
C VAL A 826 -49.00 23.95 -1.45
N ARG A 827 -49.69 24.65 -0.54
CA ARG A 827 -49.20 24.90 0.84
C ARG A 827 -49.00 23.62 1.64
N GLN A 828 -49.98 22.71 1.61
CA GLN A 828 -49.92 21.47 2.39
C GLN A 828 -48.78 20.56 1.91
N VAL A 829 -48.60 20.42 0.59
CA VAL A 829 -47.46 19.70 0.00
C VAL A 829 -46.13 20.36 0.34
N ALA A 830 -46.05 21.69 0.29
CA ALA A 830 -44.85 22.44 0.67
C ALA A 830 -44.47 22.23 2.16
N GLN A 831 -45.46 21.98 3.03
CA GLN A 831 -45.26 21.60 4.44
C GLN A 831 -44.99 20.09 4.66
N GLY A 832 -45.00 19.27 3.61
CA GLY A 832 -44.87 17.80 3.70
C GLY A 832 -46.15 17.07 4.10
N THR A 833 -47.30 17.75 4.16
CA THR A 833 -48.62 17.14 4.37
C THR A 833 -49.23 16.82 3.00
N ILE A 834 -48.93 15.63 2.48
CA ILE A 834 -49.34 15.20 1.14
C ILE A 834 -50.53 14.24 1.25
N SER A 835 -51.61 14.50 0.51
CA SER A 835 -52.79 13.63 0.49
C SER A 835 -52.63 12.45 -0.50
N ASP A 836 -53.35 11.36 -0.24
CA ASP A 836 -53.46 10.20 -1.14
C ASP A 836 -53.97 10.56 -2.55
N ALA A 837 -54.68 11.69 -2.68
CA ALA A 837 -55.17 12.20 -3.96
C ALA A 837 -54.04 12.89 -4.74
N VAL A 838 -53.21 13.72 -4.09
CA VAL A 838 -52.04 14.36 -4.72
C VAL A 838 -50.97 13.33 -5.05
N LEU A 839 -50.71 12.35 -4.17
CA LEU A 839 -49.72 11.28 -4.39
C LEU A 839 -49.97 10.41 -5.63
N LYS A 840 -51.21 10.35 -6.11
CA LYS A 840 -51.62 9.53 -7.27
C LYS A 840 -51.83 10.37 -8.53
N ARG A 841 -51.84 11.70 -8.41
CA ARG A 841 -52.13 12.64 -9.50
C ARG A 841 -50.90 12.83 -10.39
N LYS A 842 -51.10 12.76 -11.69
CA LYS A 842 -50.07 12.96 -12.71
C LYS A 842 -50.19 14.35 -13.33
N LYS A 843 -49.30 14.66 -14.29
CA LYS A 843 -49.32 15.90 -15.06
C LYS A 843 -50.63 16.07 -15.83
N GLU A 844 -51.05 15.00 -16.51
CA GLU A 844 -52.21 14.98 -17.40
C GLU A 844 -53.52 15.29 -16.65
N ASP A 845 -53.60 14.88 -15.37
CA ASP A 845 -54.75 15.17 -14.50
C ASP A 845 -54.91 16.67 -14.15
N THR A 846 -53.92 17.50 -14.48
CA THR A 846 -53.91 18.96 -14.19
C THR A 846 -53.92 19.84 -15.43
N GLU A 847 -53.81 19.28 -16.63
CA GLU A 847 -53.86 20.07 -17.87
C GLU A 847 -55.28 20.59 -18.13
N GLY A 848 -55.41 21.89 -18.40
CA GLY A 848 -56.70 22.54 -18.71
C GLY A 848 -57.60 22.85 -17.50
N LYS A 849 -57.04 22.97 -16.28
CA LYS A 849 -57.77 23.36 -15.06
C LYS A 849 -57.18 24.63 -14.44
N ASP A 850 -58.03 25.58 -14.08
CA ASP A 850 -57.61 26.80 -13.38
C ASP A 850 -57.47 26.57 -11.87
N GLY A 851 -56.29 26.87 -11.33
CA GLY A 851 -55.98 26.81 -9.89
C GLY A 851 -54.94 25.76 -9.51
N GLY A 852 -54.09 26.09 -8.54
CA GLY A 852 -52.95 25.26 -8.14
C GLY A 852 -51.78 25.29 -9.13
N GLY A 853 -50.78 24.46 -8.87
CA GLY A 853 -49.54 24.41 -9.65
C GLY A 853 -48.66 23.23 -9.30
N VAL A 854 -47.48 23.16 -9.93
CA VAL A 854 -46.51 22.08 -9.71
C VAL A 854 -45.58 22.43 -8.54
N VAL A 855 -45.54 21.57 -7.52
CA VAL A 855 -44.58 21.69 -6.41
C VAL A 855 -43.46 20.69 -6.62
N TYR A 856 -42.25 21.19 -6.78
CA TYR A 856 -41.02 20.41 -6.77
C TYR A 856 -40.51 20.38 -5.32
N SER A 857 -40.17 19.21 -4.81
CA SER A 857 -39.80 19.02 -3.40
C SER A 857 -38.64 18.05 -3.25
N THR A 858 -37.75 18.32 -2.30
CA THR A 858 -36.63 17.45 -1.93
C THR A 858 -36.66 17.26 -0.43
N THR A 859 -36.88 16.03 0.02
CA THR A 859 -36.97 15.68 1.45
C THR A 859 -35.72 14.93 1.89
N PHE A 860 -35.04 15.45 2.91
CA PHE A 860 -33.90 14.83 3.58
C PHE A 860 -34.33 14.24 4.93
N TYR A 861 -33.63 13.21 5.39
CA TYR A 861 -33.97 12.47 6.62
C TYR A 861 -32.78 12.41 7.58
N ILE A 862 -33.05 12.55 8.89
CA ILE A 862 -32.07 12.34 9.96
C ILE A 862 -32.65 11.34 10.95
N GLY A 863 -32.05 10.16 11.10
CA GLY A 863 -32.43 9.16 12.11
C GLY A 863 -32.02 9.61 13.51
N LEU A 864 -32.92 9.51 14.48
CA LEU A 864 -32.72 9.96 15.85
C LEU A 864 -32.62 8.78 16.82
N MET A 865 -31.48 8.63 17.48
CA MET A 865 -31.30 7.73 18.63
C MET A 865 -31.41 8.55 19.91
N ILE A 866 -32.37 8.17 20.75
CA ILE A 866 -32.71 8.84 22.01
C ILE A 866 -32.35 7.84 23.12
N GLU A 867 -31.69 8.30 24.19
CA GLU A 867 -31.19 7.41 25.25
C GLU A 867 -32.32 6.58 25.90
N PRO A 868 -32.03 5.44 26.57
CA PRO A 868 -32.99 4.81 27.47
C PRO A 868 -33.46 5.74 28.61
N ARG A 869 -34.58 5.41 29.27
CA ARG A 869 -35.03 6.15 30.47
C ARG A 869 -34.26 5.64 31.69
N GLN A 870 -33.57 6.52 32.41
CA GLN A 870 -32.93 6.16 33.69
C GLN A 870 -33.97 5.63 34.68
N ALA A 871 -33.61 4.58 35.43
CA ALA A 871 -34.50 3.93 36.39
C ALA A 871 -34.88 4.91 37.52
N GLY A 872 -36.18 5.04 37.80
CA GLY A 872 -36.70 5.93 38.85
C GLY A 872 -37.16 7.31 38.38
N ALA A 873 -36.78 7.79 37.18
CA ALA A 873 -37.23 9.09 36.68
C ALA A 873 -38.76 9.11 36.42
N VAL A 874 -39.51 10.05 37.01
CA VAL A 874 -40.97 10.20 36.87
C VAL A 874 -41.31 11.46 36.05
N GLY A 875 -42.30 11.35 35.16
CA GLY A 875 -42.74 12.45 34.28
C GLY A 875 -42.87 12.04 32.79
N PRO A 876 -43.48 12.90 31.95
CA PRO A 876 -43.50 12.74 30.50
C PRO A 876 -42.15 13.15 29.90
N ARG A 877 -41.61 12.36 28.97
CA ARG A 877 -40.35 12.68 28.30
C ARG A 877 -40.62 13.41 26.98
N GLN A 878 -40.33 14.71 26.96
CA GLN A 878 -40.34 15.52 25.75
C GLN A 878 -38.90 15.78 25.32
N LEU A 879 -38.53 15.36 24.11
CA LEU A 879 -37.28 15.76 23.46
C LEU A 879 -37.53 17.12 22.83
N ASP A 880 -36.90 18.17 23.35
CA ASP A 880 -36.90 19.46 22.67
C ASP A 880 -35.73 19.56 21.68
N ILE A 881 -36.06 19.88 20.44
CA ILE A 881 -35.13 20.17 19.33
C ILE A 881 -35.51 21.49 18.63
N SER A 882 -36.40 22.28 19.22
CA SER A 882 -36.89 23.55 18.67
C SER A 882 -35.74 24.49 18.34
N TYR A 883 -34.83 24.74 19.28
CA TYR A 883 -33.66 25.60 19.08
C TYR A 883 -32.76 25.12 17.91
N PRO A 884 -32.25 23.87 17.85
CA PRO A 884 -31.53 23.36 16.68
C PRO A 884 -32.27 23.56 15.35
N THR A 885 -33.58 23.24 15.30
CA THR A 885 -34.35 23.31 14.06
C THR A 885 -34.66 24.74 13.61
N GLN A 886 -35.00 25.65 14.53
CA GLN A 886 -35.25 27.06 14.22
C GLN A 886 -33.96 27.75 13.74
N GLU A 887 -32.84 27.47 14.39
CA GLU A 887 -31.53 28.03 14.02
C GLU A 887 -31.07 27.55 12.64
N PHE A 888 -31.30 26.27 12.32
CA PHE A 888 -31.09 25.76 10.96
C PHE A 888 -32.01 26.46 9.95
N THR A 889 -33.32 26.58 10.23
CA THR A 889 -34.27 27.25 9.34
C THR A 889 -33.86 28.71 9.06
N LYS A 890 -33.40 29.45 10.07
CA LYS A 890 -32.78 30.79 9.88
C LYS A 890 -31.56 30.72 8.98
N LEU A 891 -30.61 29.80 9.26
CA LEU A 891 -29.34 29.68 8.54
C LEU A 891 -29.51 29.40 7.03
N VAL A 892 -30.53 28.66 6.63
CA VAL A 892 -30.80 28.41 5.19
C VAL A 892 -31.44 29.65 4.53
N ARG A 893 -32.35 30.34 5.23
CA ARG A 893 -33.03 31.57 4.75
C ARG A 893 -32.09 32.77 4.55
N VAL A 894 -30.85 32.71 5.01
CA VAL A 894 -29.79 33.73 4.79
C VAL A 894 -29.21 33.67 3.36
N TRP A 895 -29.59 32.69 2.53
CA TRP A 895 -29.18 32.65 1.12
C TRP A 895 -29.73 33.84 0.33
N GLU A 896 -28.85 34.60 -0.34
CA GLU A 896 -29.17 35.86 -1.04
C GLU A 896 -30.28 35.75 -2.10
N LYS A 897 -30.51 34.54 -2.62
CA LYS A 897 -31.49 34.24 -3.67
C LYS A 897 -32.76 33.59 -3.09
N PHE A 898 -32.89 33.48 -1.76
CA PHE A 898 -34.10 32.99 -1.08
C PHE A 898 -35.26 33.99 -1.23
N ASP A 899 -36.41 33.46 -1.63
CA ASP A 899 -37.68 34.19 -1.72
C ASP A 899 -38.77 33.40 -0.99
N GLU A 900 -39.36 33.99 0.05
CA GLU A 900 -40.42 33.35 0.84
C GLU A 900 -41.75 33.23 0.07
N GLY A 901 -41.90 33.91 -1.07
CA GLY A 901 -43.05 33.74 -1.96
C GLY A 901 -42.99 32.49 -2.85
N SER A 902 -41.79 32.02 -3.23
CA SER A 902 -41.60 30.89 -4.16
C SER A 902 -40.76 29.72 -3.62
N MET A 903 -40.20 29.85 -2.41
CA MET A 903 -39.41 28.82 -1.75
C MET A 903 -39.90 28.55 -0.33
N SER A 904 -39.90 27.28 0.08
CA SER A 904 -40.20 26.91 1.46
C SER A 904 -39.18 25.92 2.04
N ILE A 905 -39.06 25.97 3.37
CA ILE A 905 -38.22 25.06 4.16
C ILE A 905 -38.98 24.72 5.45
N PHE A 906 -39.25 23.43 5.65
CA PHE A 906 -39.93 22.90 6.82
C PHE A 906 -39.11 21.79 7.48
N VAL A 907 -39.17 21.72 8.80
CA VAL A 907 -38.46 20.71 9.60
C VAL A 907 -39.46 20.10 10.59
N GLN A 908 -39.73 18.80 10.44
CA GLN A 908 -40.74 18.09 11.24
C GLN A 908 -40.25 16.73 11.70
N HIS A 909 -40.73 16.24 12.85
CA HIS A 909 -40.41 14.91 13.34
C HIS A 909 -41.42 13.87 12.83
N ILE A 910 -40.95 12.66 12.53
CA ILE A 910 -41.80 11.56 12.06
C ILE A 910 -41.41 10.24 12.74
N LYS A 911 -42.41 9.39 13.01
CA LYS A 911 -42.22 8.04 13.57
C LYS A 911 -41.97 7.04 12.43
N SER A 912 -41.18 5.99 12.67
CA SER A 912 -40.91 4.94 11.65
C SER A 912 -42.18 4.35 11.02
N SER A 913 -43.25 4.16 11.81
CA SER A 913 -44.57 3.70 11.36
C SER A 913 -45.25 4.60 10.31
N ASN A 914 -44.84 5.86 10.23
CA ASN A 914 -45.47 6.90 9.42
C ASN A 914 -44.59 7.32 8.23
N LEU A 915 -43.36 6.79 8.11
CA LEU A 915 -42.49 7.07 6.96
C LEU A 915 -43.22 6.76 5.64
N PRO A 916 -43.15 7.66 4.64
CA PRO A 916 -43.83 7.50 3.36
C PRO A 916 -43.20 6.39 2.53
N ASP A 917 -43.98 5.78 1.64
CA ASP A 917 -43.55 4.58 0.91
C ASP A 917 -42.33 4.81 -0.01
N HIS A 918 -42.07 6.04 -0.46
CA HIS A 918 -40.94 6.38 -1.35
C HIS A 918 -39.53 6.19 -0.73
N VAL A 919 -39.42 5.99 0.59
CA VAL A 919 -38.10 5.74 1.23
C VAL A 919 -37.70 4.26 1.22
N TYR A 920 -38.63 3.38 0.83
CA TYR A 920 -38.46 1.94 0.77
C TYR A 920 -38.40 1.46 -0.69
N ASP A 921 -37.63 0.42 -0.96
CA ASP A 921 -37.66 -0.24 -2.27
C ASP A 921 -38.94 -1.11 -2.38
N PRO A 922 -39.44 -1.39 -3.61
CA PRO A 922 -40.62 -2.21 -3.82
C PRO A 922 -40.56 -3.57 -3.10
N GLY A 923 -41.40 -3.74 -2.08
CA GLY A 923 -41.48 -4.96 -1.27
C GLY A 923 -40.75 -4.95 0.08
N GLU A 924 -39.97 -3.91 0.42
CA GLU A 924 -39.29 -3.83 1.73
C GLU A 924 -40.25 -3.57 2.91
N ARG A 925 -41.38 -2.91 2.68
CA ARG A 925 -42.29 -2.49 3.75
C ARG A 925 -43.05 -3.68 4.35
N PRO A 926 -42.94 -3.95 5.66
CA PRO A 926 -43.78 -4.96 6.31
C PRO A 926 -45.26 -4.61 6.16
N GLN A 927 -46.10 -5.58 5.80
CA GLN A 927 -47.55 -5.37 5.70
C GLN A 927 -48.10 -4.81 7.02
N LYS A 928 -48.86 -3.70 6.94
CA LYS A 928 -49.63 -3.18 8.09
C LYS A 928 -50.64 -4.24 8.52
N LEU A 929 -50.39 -4.92 9.64
CA LEU A 929 -51.38 -5.78 10.28
C LEU A 929 -52.57 -4.91 10.74
N VAL A 930 -53.68 -4.96 9.98
CA VAL A 930 -54.92 -4.22 10.26
C VAL A 930 -55.71 -4.90 11.39
N GLY A 931 -55.08 -5.00 12.56
CA GLY A 931 -55.67 -5.59 13.76
C GLY A 931 -56.64 -4.64 14.45
N LYS A 932 -57.91 -4.63 14.04
CA LYS A 932 -59.00 -4.09 14.88
C LYS A 932 -58.98 -4.82 16.23
N ARG A 933 -58.94 -4.08 17.35
CA ARG A 933 -59.21 -4.61 18.70
C ARG A 933 -60.36 -3.84 19.37
N PRO A 934 -61.26 -4.52 20.11
CA PRO A 934 -62.36 -3.84 20.80
C PRO A 934 -61.89 -2.94 21.95
N LYS A 935 -62.76 -2.02 22.38
CA LYS A 935 -62.56 -1.21 23.60
C LYS A 935 -62.81 -2.08 24.84
N GLY A 936 -61.91 -1.99 25.82
CA GLY A 936 -62.01 -2.57 27.16
C GLY A 936 -61.10 -1.79 28.13
N PRO A 937 -61.43 -1.71 29.44
CA PRO A 937 -60.85 -0.72 30.35
C PRO A 937 -59.40 -1.00 30.80
N SER A 938 -58.80 -0.01 31.44
CA SER A 938 -57.37 0.11 31.69
C SER A 938 -56.84 -0.74 32.85
N LYS A 939 -55.61 -1.24 32.67
CA LYS A 939 -54.55 -1.31 33.69
C LYS A 939 -53.19 -1.35 33.00
N SER A 940 -52.21 -0.60 33.51
CA SER A 940 -50.93 -0.35 32.83
C SER A 940 -49.76 -1.01 33.54
N SER A 941 -49.14 -2.02 32.91
CA SER A 941 -47.86 -2.60 33.34
C SER A 941 -47.10 -3.19 32.15
N ASN A 942 -46.45 -2.33 31.36
CA ASN A 942 -45.53 -2.76 30.31
C ASN A 942 -44.08 -2.71 30.82
N THR A 943 -43.61 -3.81 31.38
CA THR A 943 -42.18 -4.11 31.49
C THR A 943 -41.80 -5.15 30.43
N SER A 944 -40.87 -4.79 29.55
CA SER A 944 -40.20 -5.71 28.61
C SER A 944 -38.85 -5.09 28.23
N PRO A 945 -37.76 -5.87 28.10
CA PRO A 945 -36.42 -5.28 27.92
C PRO A 945 -36.19 -4.75 26.50
N ASP A 946 -35.47 -3.64 26.37
CA ASP A 946 -34.95 -3.15 25.09
C ASP A 946 -33.78 -4.02 24.62
N MET A 947 -33.94 -4.73 23.50
CA MET A 947 -32.86 -5.38 22.75
C MET A 947 -33.13 -5.30 21.23
N PRO A 948 -32.10 -5.14 20.38
CA PRO A 948 -32.28 -5.03 18.94
C PRO A 948 -32.73 -6.34 18.27
N TYR A 949 -33.57 -6.22 17.23
CA TYR A 949 -34.31 -7.31 16.61
C TYR A 949 -33.43 -8.26 15.75
N THR A 950 -32.81 -9.24 16.39
CA THR A 950 -31.89 -10.21 15.74
C THR A 950 -32.61 -11.47 15.23
N LYS A 951 -33.47 -11.34 14.22
CA LYS A 951 -34.19 -12.50 13.64
C LYS A 951 -33.38 -13.21 12.54
N ARG A 952 -32.47 -14.10 12.96
CA ARG A 952 -31.66 -14.95 12.08
C ARG A 952 -32.55 -15.96 11.32
N ARG A 953 -32.76 -15.74 10.02
CA ARG A 953 -33.54 -16.63 9.14
C ARG A 953 -32.75 -17.92 8.89
N ARG A 954 -33.28 -19.08 9.29
CA ARG A 954 -32.65 -20.39 9.10
C ARG A 954 -33.65 -21.34 8.43
N SER A 955 -33.26 -21.90 7.28
CA SER A 955 -33.96 -22.99 6.58
C SER A 955 -33.35 -24.34 6.98
N GLY A 956 -34.14 -25.41 6.84
CA GLY A 956 -33.76 -26.78 7.20
C GLY A 956 -34.82 -27.44 8.09
N SER A 957 -35.24 -28.66 7.74
CA SER A 957 -36.32 -29.42 8.37
C SER A 957 -35.82 -30.68 9.07
N HIS A 958 -36.47 -31.10 10.17
CA HIS A 958 -37.08 -32.43 10.41
C HIS A 958 -37.49 -32.59 11.91
N PRO A 959 -38.39 -33.54 12.27
CA PRO A 959 -39.17 -33.50 13.51
C PRO A 959 -38.58 -34.29 14.72
N ALA A 960 -39.31 -34.24 15.84
CA ALA A 960 -38.82 -34.53 17.19
C ALA A 960 -39.06 -35.97 17.73
N ALA A 961 -38.21 -36.34 18.70
CA ALA A 961 -38.37 -37.32 19.78
C ALA A 961 -37.20 -37.09 20.78
N SER A 962 -37.22 -37.43 22.08
CA SER A 962 -38.28 -37.76 23.06
C SER A 962 -37.69 -37.60 24.48
N ASP A 963 -38.45 -37.91 25.53
CA ASP A 963 -38.14 -37.68 26.97
C ASP A 963 -36.80 -38.23 27.50
N GLN A 964 -36.23 -37.57 28.53
CA GLN A 964 -36.13 -38.14 29.90
C GLN A 964 -35.70 -37.11 30.96
N ALA A 965 -35.65 -37.50 32.24
CA ALA A 965 -35.82 -36.63 33.42
C ALA A 965 -34.54 -36.35 34.25
N SER A 966 -34.67 -35.40 35.21
CA SER A 966 -33.62 -34.97 36.18
C SER A 966 -33.32 -36.00 37.28
N PRO A 967 -32.27 -35.76 38.11
CA PRO A 967 -32.57 -35.20 39.45
C PRO A 967 -31.64 -34.04 39.89
N ARG A 968 -31.57 -33.76 41.21
CA ARG A 968 -31.18 -32.46 41.83
C ARG A 968 -29.95 -32.54 42.76
N MET A 969 -29.24 -31.39 42.85
CA MET A 969 -28.69 -30.70 44.04
C MET A 969 -27.92 -31.48 45.14
N THR A 970 -26.78 -30.93 45.59
CA THR A 970 -26.67 -30.14 46.86
C THR A 970 -25.35 -29.35 46.93
N GLU A 971 -25.24 -28.44 47.91
CA GLU A 971 -24.11 -27.52 48.16
C GLU A 971 -23.15 -28.03 49.25
N ASN A 972 -21.90 -27.55 49.24
CA ASN A 972 -21.24 -26.83 50.36
C ASN A 972 -19.71 -26.75 50.18
N ASP A 973 -19.15 -25.54 50.06
CA ASP A 973 -18.31 -24.92 51.13
C ASP A 973 -17.66 -23.58 50.71
N VAL A 974 -17.46 -22.72 51.71
CA VAL A 974 -16.94 -21.33 51.68
C VAL A 974 -16.54 -20.96 53.13
N PRO A 975 -15.92 -19.81 53.45
CA PRO A 975 -15.25 -18.78 52.63
C PRO A 975 -13.86 -18.38 53.20
N LEU A 976 -13.16 -17.41 52.58
CA LEU A 976 -12.88 -16.08 53.17
C LEU A 976 -11.84 -15.28 52.39
N ALA A 977 -12.00 -13.96 52.41
CA ALA A 977 -11.02 -12.96 51.98
C ALA A 977 -10.84 -11.94 53.12
N LEU A 978 -9.77 -11.13 53.10
CA LEU A 978 -9.73 -9.84 53.80
C LEU A 978 -8.60 -8.95 53.26
N THR A 979 -8.84 -7.64 53.27
CA THR A 979 -7.91 -6.56 52.91
C THR A 979 -7.59 -5.70 54.14
N PRO A 980 -6.48 -4.93 54.10
CA PRO A 980 -6.35 -3.71 54.91
C PRO A 980 -6.14 -2.44 54.04
N VAL A 981 -6.34 -1.27 54.65
CA VAL A 981 -6.30 0.09 54.07
C VAL A 981 -5.79 1.07 55.16
N VAL A 982 -5.50 2.35 54.82
CA VAL A 982 -5.57 3.60 55.65
C VAL A 982 -4.24 4.41 55.84
N GLU A 983 -4.18 5.58 55.17
CA GLU A 983 -3.78 6.97 55.61
C GLU A 983 -2.45 7.27 56.41
N ALA A 984 -1.99 8.52 56.62
CA ALA A 984 -1.87 9.77 55.81
C ALA A 984 -1.07 10.91 56.55
N THR A 985 -0.77 12.02 55.83
CA THR A 985 -0.40 13.41 56.28
C THR A 985 1.09 13.84 56.39
N GLY A 986 1.36 15.17 56.29
CA GLY A 986 2.69 15.83 56.17
C GLY A 986 2.88 17.04 57.13
N PRO A 987 3.93 17.91 57.00
CA PRO A 987 3.75 19.24 56.35
C PRO A 987 5.02 19.94 55.73
N TYR A 988 4.81 21.13 55.10
CA TYR A 988 5.66 22.35 54.81
C TYR A 988 7.21 22.39 55.10
N SER A 989 8.10 23.19 54.45
CA SER A 989 8.00 24.36 53.52
C SER A 989 9.25 24.70 52.66
N SER A 990 9.03 25.27 51.45
CA SER A 990 9.79 26.34 50.73
C SER A 990 11.31 26.31 50.37
N SER A 991 11.57 26.48 49.06
CA SER A 991 12.50 27.43 48.38
C SER A 991 13.73 26.90 47.59
N LYS A 992 13.91 27.46 46.35
CA LYS A 992 15.12 27.64 45.49
C LYS A 992 16.12 26.46 45.32
N ASP A 993 16.62 26.09 44.12
CA ASP A 993 16.79 26.77 42.82
C ASP A 993 16.65 25.77 41.63
N THR A 994 16.97 26.20 40.39
CA THR A 994 17.04 25.37 39.16
C THR A 994 18.43 25.52 38.50
N PRO A 995 18.97 24.51 37.77
CA PRO A 995 18.54 24.27 36.39
C PRO A 995 18.55 22.80 35.88
N GLN A 996 17.90 22.60 34.72
CA GLN A 996 18.14 21.59 33.67
C GLN A 996 18.54 20.14 34.05
N SER A 997 17.67 19.18 33.72
CA SER A 997 18.11 17.82 33.30
C SER A 997 17.14 17.21 32.27
N GLN A 998 17.61 16.18 31.55
CA GLN A 998 17.10 15.76 30.25
C GLN A 998 15.78 14.95 30.29
N VAL A 999 15.00 15.05 29.22
CA VAL A 999 13.89 14.12 28.92
C VAL A 999 14.48 12.74 28.60
N ARG A 1000 14.07 11.70 29.34
CA ARG A 1000 14.40 10.31 29.02
C ARG A 1000 13.52 9.82 27.87
N SER A 1001 14.14 9.23 26.85
CA SER A 1001 13.42 8.42 25.85
C SER A 1001 13.26 6.98 26.37
N PRO A 1002 12.14 6.29 26.11
CA PRO A 1002 11.97 4.89 26.48
C PRO A 1002 12.81 3.96 25.61
N HIS A 1003 13.38 2.92 26.22
CA HIS A 1003 14.14 1.89 25.52
C HIS A 1003 13.23 0.87 24.81
N LEU A 1004 13.73 0.26 23.73
CA LEU A 1004 13.24 -1.04 23.24
C LEU A 1004 14.11 -2.18 23.80
N PRO A 1005 13.54 -3.36 24.07
CA PRO A 1005 14.31 -4.52 24.53
C PRO A 1005 15.01 -5.21 23.34
N PHE A 1006 16.32 -5.38 23.43
CA PHE A 1006 17.04 -6.43 22.68
C PHE A 1006 17.09 -7.69 23.54
N GLY A 1007 17.06 -8.86 22.91
CA GLY A 1007 17.01 -10.15 23.61
C GLY A 1007 18.26 -10.39 24.46
N GLU A 1008 18.10 -10.41 25.78
CA GLU A 1008 19.12 -10.92 26.71
C GLU A 1008 19.11 -12.46 26.65
N ASN A 1009 20.25 -13.06 26.26
CA ASN A 1009 20.61 -14.43 26.60
C ASN A 1009 22.11 -14.69 26.36
N VAL A 1010 22.96 -13.88 27.00
CA VAL A 1010 24.40 -14.18 27.15
C VAL A 1010 24.64 -14.52 28.62
N SER A 1011 24.52 -15.80 28.96
CA SER A 1011 24.73 -16.32 30.31
C SER A 1011 26.22 -16.35 30.66
N ILE A 1012 26.71 -15.31 31.35
CA ILE A 1012 28.09 -15.27 31.85
C ILE A 1012 28.24 -16.28 33.00
N ALA A 1013 28.72 -17.49 32.67
CA ALA A 1013 29.12 -18.49 33.63
C ALA A 1013 30.47 -18.11 34.26
N GLN A 1014 30.46 -17.48 35.44
CA GLN A 1014 31.67 -17.29 36.24
C GLN A 1014 32.15 -18.62 36.82
N GLY A 1015 33.04 -19.30 36.09
CA GLY A 1015 33.78 -20.45 36.61
C GLY A 1015 34.83 -20.02 37.62
N THR A 1016 34.56 -20.18 38.91
CA THR A 1016 35.55 -20.02 39.98
C THR A 1016 36.58 -21.15 39.91
N VAL A 1017 37.86 -20.78 39.76
CA VAL A 1017 39.00 -21.68 39.99
C VAL A 1017 39.79 -21.13 41.16
N SER A 1018 39.95 -21.94 42.21
CA SER A 1018 40.58 -21.57 43.48
C SER A 1018 41.78 -22.47 43.78
N ALA A 1019 42.87 -21.85 44.22
CA ALA A 1019 44.20 -22.44 44.41
C ALA A 1019 44.90 -22.87 43.10
N GLN A 1020 46.24 -22.86 43.03
CA GLN A 1020 47.22 -22.60 44.11
C GLN A 1020 48.29 -21.60 43.68
#